data_AF-A0A9D5NQG0-F1
#
_entry.id   AF-A0A9D5NQG0-F1
#
_cell.length_a   1.000
_cell.length_b   1.000
_cell.length_c   1.000
_cell.angle_alpha   90.00
_cell.angle_beta   90.00
_cell.angle_gamma   90.00
#
_symmetry.space_group_name_H-M   'P 1'
#
loop_
_entity.id
_entity.type
_entity.pdbx_description
1 polymer ?
#
loop_
_entity_poly.entity_id
_entity_poly.type
_entity_poly.pdbx_seq_one_letter_code
_entity_poly.pdbx_strand_id
1 'polypeptide(L)'
;MKKIFMMLMVVLLLCTTSITWAKLTALNGVITVTFVVNPEGAGDVLLSGSKNTSAQAFSGMEMTISATSNPGYEFAGWYIDDELKGTDASSFKFVTAESNMTVVAKFNELAASNLKLGVKAGCEDMGTVGVSPVGTKTESGYKYTAGTQITVKALPNKGYCFDYWEDANGQQVSNQANYTFNINSDVALYAVFKVMENYNPDLISFPGCEGWGRFTTGGRAVDSRGSKVYYVTRLDDTGEEGTLRWACTTGDDTPRTVLFKVAGTIYLTSNLTTKANTTIAGQTAPAGGICIAGYRFKLSSNTILRYLRFRAGDLPNGSMSPLGVENVENIVIDHCSFGWSMEENITLYDNKYTTTQWCIFAESLYYSKNVKGQRAYGAQWGGECSTMHHCLFAHNNSRSPRFNGVRTENHDRQAVNEFVNNVIYNWGSPNAIYGGENYITNTGEDPEGAAPHYNRVYMINNYYRPGPATKDATSSRRYWCSASGANMNMIGQWYLSGNKFELSSKWAPSSNIWKDAELQKVNDDNYYGFVSNNASRAMNFWSLSPSQELADKALLTEPVSGDLTYTKYETADAAFQSVVTKAGASLPRYDEVDTRVLAEAAGTRDPQYGGQRGNKLGIIDSPSAITLQSHDEFVALDEATGQEIDVTCYPRLQMDSYDCGVLDSDGDGLPDAYETEVGLNPNDPSDGPKLSTSGYSNLELFLNGVADGQIDAKQYTQRQPVAKMNGFNAVVGEGEAYQTIQAAIDAAPNDATPYYIFVKKGTYEGHVQIDRQNVHLMGQSRDNTVISWNKIAAEGNVDNTSTINVTAQDVSFDNLTIRNTRTNEGQALALYTKADRIIITNCNLEGWQDTYRTGKDGHRHLVRNSKVSGTTDFIYGAGEAFFDDVTLHVLRTSNVIVAPDHISPKYGYVFRNATITAAQSGSTTALGRPWGNTPKVAFINTQLTSSVSITAQGWIDMDGLPSQMAEYNTMDANGNAVDLSQRKTSFTNDAGTTKTSKAVLTPKEADSYKLNYMLRGSDNWDADWQGFILPAPTINVSGNTVSWSDATGYAQSYLVIVDGVASITTDTSINSGGKLVTVQCVSAYGVSGEKASSDNPSGISVSTTNAAVVSRQYFTPDGCQVQRLQHGLNIIRETLADGTIRTTKIMAK
;
A
#
# COMPACT_ATOMS: atom_id res chain seq x y z
N MET A 1 14.29 -48.00 -1.11
CA MET A 1 14.24 -49.49 -1.21
C MET A 1 13.81 -50.06 0.14
N LYS A 2 12.91 -51.05 0.15
CA LYS A 2 12.12 -51.55 1.31
C LYS A 2 11.04 -50.61 1.86
N LYS A 3 10.16 -50.13 0.97
CA LYS A 3 8.69 -50.01 1.22
C LYS A 3 7.91 -50.38 -0.06
N ILE A 4 8.42 -51.40 -0.78
CA ILE A 4 7.78 -52.14 -1.89
C ILE A 4 7.49 -53.57 -1.38
N PHE A 5 6.87 -53.69 -0.20
CA PHE A 5 6.70 -55.01 0.44
C PHE A 5 5.33 -55.22 1.11
N MET A 6 4.36 -54.33 0.89
CA MET A 6 3.01 -54.51 1.45
C MET A 6 1.89 -54.49 0.40
N MET A 7 2.23 -54.50 -0.88
CA MET A 7 1.26 -54.62 -1.98
C MET A 7 1.71 -55.62 -3.05
N LEU A 8 2.59 -56.56 -2.67
CA LEU A 8 3.01 -57.71 -3.48
C LEU A 8 2.48 -59.05 -2.93
N MET A 9 1.57 -59.03 -1.96
CA MET A 9 0.99 -60.23 -1.33
C MET A 9 -0.41 -60.59 -1.83
N VAL A 10 -0.90 -59.95 -2.90
CA VAL A 10 -2.20 -60.27 -3.52
C VAL A 10 -2.06 -60.78 -4.96
N VAL A 11 -0.83 -60.83 -5.50
CA VAL A 11 -0.57 -61.28 -6.88
C VAL A 11 -0.20 -62.77 -6.99
N LEU A 12 -0.04 -63.52 -5.89
CA LEU A 12 0.45 -64.91 -6.01
C LEU A 12 -0.12 -65.93 -5.02
N LEU A 13 -1.40 -65.82 -4.66
CA LEU A 13 -2.14 -66.97 -4.19
C LEU A 13 -3.34 -67.18 -5.11
N LEU A 14 -3.35 -68.35 -5.77
CA LEU A 14 -4.44 -68.96 -6.52
C LEU A 14 -4.45 -68.71 -8.04
N CYS A 15 -3.39 -69.18 -8.70
CA CYS A 15 -3.56 -69.94 -9.93
C CYS A 15 -3.06 -71.38 -9.71
N THR A 16 -3.96 -72.35 -9.97
CA THR A 16 -3.79 -73.74 -10.43
C THR A 16 -4.49 -74.79 -9.56
N THR A 17 -5.72 -75.17 -9.98
CA THR A 17 -6.03 -76.51 -10.51
C THR A 17 -7.39 -76.49 -11.25
N SER A 18 -7.33 -76.70 -12.57
CA SER A 18 -8.29 -77.45 -13.42
C SER A 18 -9.81 -77.20 -13.30
N ILE A 19 -10.30 -76.32 -14.16
CA ILE A 19 -11.37 -76.50 -15.17
C ILE A 19 -12.49 -77.54 -14.89
N THR A 20 -13.72 -77.05 -14.84
CA THR A 20 -14.81 -77.61 -15.66
C THR A 20 -15.43 -76.53 -16.55
N TRP A 21 -15.30 -76.74 -17.86
CA TRP A 21 -16.04 -76.05 -18.91
C TRP A 21 -17.52 -76.40 -18.78
N ALA A 22 -18.32 -75.56 -18.11
CA ALA A 22 -19.79 -75.57 -18.20
C ALA A 22 -20.41 -74.29 -17.60
N LYS A 23 -20.12 -73.13 -18.20
CA LYS A 23 -21.01 -71.95 -18.33
C LYS A 23 -20.29 -70.90 -19.17
N LEU A 24 -20.20 -71.19 -20.46
CA LEU A 24 -19.90 -70.23 -21.52
C LEU A 24 -21.25 -69.65 -21.99
N THR A 25 -21.36 -68.31 -22.03
CA THR A 25 -22.19 -67.42 -22.91
C THR A 25 -22.49 -66.15 -22.08
N ALA A 26 -22.01 -64.94 -22.37
CA ALA A 26 -21.45 -64.36 -23.59
C ALA A 26 -20.28 -63.42 -23.23
N LEU A 27 -19.28 -63.34 -24.11
CA LEU A 27 -18.37 -62.18 -24.13
C LEU A 27 -19.22 -60.97 -24.51
N ASN A 28 -19.52 -60.08 -23.56
CA ASN A 28 -19.89 -58.71 -23.92
C ASN A 28 -18.61 -58.09 -24.48
N GLY A 29 -18.52 -58.00 -25.80
CA GLY A 29 -17.39 -57.43 -26.49
C GLY A 29 -17.02 -56.08 -25.88
N VAL A 30 -15.72 -55.85 -25.69
CA VAL A 30 -15.23 -54.49 -25.45
C VAL A 30 -15.51 -53.72 -26.75
N ILE A 31 -16.27 -52.64 -26.63
CA ILE A 31 -16.64 -51.78 -27.74
C ILE A 31 -15.94 -50.43 -27.60
N THR A 32 -15.74 -49.77 -28.73
CA THR A 32 -15.29 -48.38 -28.80
C THR A 32 -16.49 -47.46 -28.94
N VAL A 33 -16.61 -46.50 -28.03
CA VAL A 33 -17.56 -45.40 -28.12
C VAL A 33 -16.80 -44.19 -28.65
N THR A 34 -17.21 -43.67 -29.81
CA THR A 34 -16.60 -42.47 -30.41
C THR A 34 -17.46 -41.25 -30.09
N PHE A 35 -16.83 -40.16 -29.64
CA PHE A 35 -17.51 -38.89 -29.38
C PHE A 35 -17.23 -37.92 -30.53
N VAL A 36 -18.30 -37.44 -31.16
CA VAL A 36 -18.22 -36.51 -32.29
C VAL A 36 -18.87 -35.20 -31.91
N VAL A 37 -18.23 -34.09 -32.25
CA VAL A 37 -18.77 -32.74 -32.12
C VAL A 37 -19.18 -32.27 -33.51
N ASN A 38 -20.42 -31.77 -33.66
CA ASN A 38 -20.95 -31.34 -34.95
C ASN A 38 -21.63 -29.95 -34.84
N PRO A 39 -21.18 -28.92 -35.58
CA PRO A 39 -20.02 -28.95 -36.49
C PRO A 39 -18.68 -29.13 -35.74
N GLU A 40 -17.67 -29.64 -36.42
CA GLU A 40 -16.35 -29.86 -35.81
C GLU A 40 -15.80 -28.54 -35.25
N GLY A 41 -15.33 -28.55 -34.00
CA GLY A 41 -14.86 -27.34 -33.31
C GLY A 41 -15.94 -26.50 -32.64
N ALA A 42 -17.23 -26.90 -32.68
CA ALA A 42 -18.32 -26.17 -32.03
C ALA A 42 -18.36 -26.31 -30.49
N GLY A 43 -17.60 -27.24 -29.92
CA GLY A 43 -17.56 -27.52 -28.50
C GLY A 43 -16.70 -28.74 -28.17
N ASP A 44 -16.80 -29.22 -26.94
CA ASP A 44 -16.08 -30.39 -26.43
C ASP A 44 -17.03 -31.37 -25.73
N VAL A 45 -16.74 -32.67 -25.82
CA VAL A 45 -17.40 -33.73 -25.04
C VAL A 45 -16.49 -34.16 -23.89
N LEU A 46 -17.03 -34.14 -22.68
CA LEU A 46 -16.32 -34.45 -21.45
C LEU A 46 -16.82 -35.79 -20.87
N LEU A 47 -15.89 -36.66 -20.52
CA LEU A 47 -16.13 -37.88 -19.74
C LEU A 47 -15.36 -37.73 -18.42
N SER A 48 -16.06 -37.77 -17.29
CA SER A 48 -15.48 -37.49 -15.95
C SER A 48 -14.72 -36.15 -15.89
N GLY A 49 -15.24 -35.11 -16.53
CA GLY A 49 -14.68 -33.75 -16.54
C GLY A 49 -13.48 -33.52 -17.48
N SER A 50 -13.04 -34.54 -18.23
CA SER A 50 -11.93 -34.41 -19.19
C SER A 50 -12.41 -34.54 -20.63
N LYS A 51 -11.84 -33.76 -21.54
CA LYS A 51 -12.11 -33.82 -22.99
C LYS A 51 -11.72 -35.18 -23.55
N ASN A 52 -12.66 -35.85 -24.22
CA ASN A 52 -12.46 -37.16 -24.81
C ASN A 52 -13.04 -37.22 -26.22
N THR A 53 -12.32 -37.85 -27.15
CA THR A 53 -12.80 -38.14 -28.52
C THR A 53 -13.26 -39.59 -28.68
N SER A 54 -12.89 -40.47 -27.75
CA SER A 54 -13.38 -41.85 -27.68
C SER A 54 -13.18 -42.46 -26.28
N ALA A 55 -13.86 -43.57 -25.99
CA ALA A 55 -13.68 -44.37 -24.79
C ALA A 55 -13.88 -45.88 -25.09
N GLN A 56 -13.21 -46.75 -24.34
CA GLN A 56 -13.45 -48.21 -24.35
C GLN A 56 -14.46 -48.57 -23.25
N ALA A 57 -15.50 -49.33 -23.57
CA ALA A 57 -16.51 -49.75 -22.62
C ALA A 57 -16.99 -51.18 -22.89
N PHE A 58 -17.52 -51.86 -21.87
CA PHE A 58 -18.20 -53.14 -22.07
C PHE A 58 -19.58 -52.90 -22.68
N SER A 59 -20.04 -53.79 -23.56
CA SER A 59 -21.43 -53.79 -24.02
C SER A 59 -22.43 -53.91 -22.85
N GLY A 60 -23.49 -53.08 -22.88
CA GLY A 60 -24.54 -53.03 -21.86
C GLY A 60 -24.22 -52.18 -20.62
N MET A 61 -23.15 -51.37 -20.66
CA MET A 61 -22.72 -50.48 -19.58
C MET A 61 -23.36 -49.09 -19.68
N GLU A 62 -23.83 -48.52 -18.58
CA GLU A 62 -24.26 -47.12 -18.53
C GLU A 62 -23.04 -46.18 -18.46
N MET A 63 -23.01 -45.15 -19.30
CA MET A 63 -22.01 -44.08 -19.27
C MET A 63 -22.68 -42.72 -19.09
N THR A 64 -21.97 -41.77 -18.45
CA THR A 64 -22.40 -40.38 -18.29
C THR A 64 -21.35 -39.44 -18.90
N ILE A 65 -21.78 -38.55 -19.77
CA ILE A 65 -20.93 -37.54 -20.44
C ILE A 65 -21.56 -36.15 -20.34
N SER A 66 -20.79 -35.10 -20.60
CA SER A 66 -21.29 -33.71 -20.71
C SER A 66 -20.65 -33.01 -21.91
N ALA A 67 -21.18 -31.84 -22.29
CA ALA A 67 -20.70 -31.03 -23.39
C ALA A 67 -20.49 -29.58 -22.94
N THR A 68 -19.50 -28.92 -23.53
CA THR A 68 -19.27 -27.48 -23.41
C THR A 68 -19.21 -26.85 -24.78
N SER A 69 -19.96 -25.77 -25.02
CA SER A 69 -19.94 -25.04 -26.30
C SER A 69 -18.71 -24.13 -26.41
N ASN A 70 -18.15 -24.04 -27.61
CA ASN A 70 -17.18 -23.01 -27.96
C ASN A 70 -17.90 -21.70 -28.35
N PRO A 71 -17.25 -20.52 -28.26
CA PRO A 71 -17.85 -19.26 -28.66
C PRO A 71 -18.44 -19.31 -30.08
N GLY A 72 -19.68 -18.84 -30.22
CA GLY A 72 -20.42 -18.84 -31.48
C GLY A 72 -21.32 -20.04 -31.71
N TYR A 73 -21.43 -20.95 -30.75
CA TYR A 73 -22.29 -22.12 -30.83
C TYR A 73 -23.11 -22.30 -29.54
N GLU A 74 -24.32 -22.83 -29.68
CA GLU A 74 -25.17 -23.29 -28.58
C GLU A 74 -25.40 -24.79 -28.68
N PHE A 75 -25.43 -25.49 -27.54
CA PHE A 75 -25.64 -26.94 -27.53
C PHE A 75 -27.07 -27.26 -27.95
N ALA A 76 -27.24 -28.06 -29.00
CA ALA A 76 -28.52 -28.41 -29.59
C ALA A 76 -29.05 -29.76 -29.09
N GLY A 77 -28.16 -30.71 -28.79
CA GLY A 77 -28.54 -32.01 -28.26
C GLY A 77 -27.52 -33.13 -28.49
N TRP A 78 -27.76 -34.25 -27.81
CA TRP A 78 -27.03 -35.51 -27.93
C TRP A 78 -27.73 -36.45 -28.89
N TYR A 79 -26.97 -37.03 -29.82
CA TYR A 79 -27.50 -37.92 -30.85
C TYR A 79 -26.74 -39.25 -30.88
N ILE A 80 -27.47 -40.33 -31.10
CA ILE A 80 -26.94 -41.68 -31.36
C ILE A 80 -27.70 -42.20 -32.57
N ASP A 81 -26.99 -42.69 -33.59
CA ASP A 81 -27.56 -43.12 -34.88
C ASP A 81 -28.47 -42.05 -35.52
N ASP A 82 -28.04 -40.78 -35.42
CA ASP A 82 -28.77 -39.58 -35.87
C ASP A 82 -30.13 -39.31 -35.21
N GLU A 83 -30.52 -40.07 -34.18
CA GLU A 83 -31.70 -39.78 -33.36
C GLU A 83 -31.34 -38.96 -32.11
N LEU A 84 -32.14 -37.93 -31.79
CA LEU A 84 -31.98 -37.12 -30.58
C LEU A 84 -32.28 -37.96 -29.33
N LYS A 85 -31.33 -38.02 -28.39
CA LYS A 85 -31.42 -38.79 -27.15
C LYS A 85 -31.43 -37.94 -25.88
N GLY A 86 -30.98 -36.69 -25.95
CA GLY A 86 -31.05 -35.77 -24.81
C GLY A 86 -30.70 -34.33 -25.19
N THR A 87 -31.20 -33.36 -24.44
CA THR A 87 -30.98 -31.92 -24.68
C THR A 87 -30.19 -31.24 -23.55
N ASP A 88 -29.87 -31.96 -22.48
CA ASP A 88 -29.06 -31.43 -21.37
C ASP A 88 -27.56 -31.58 -21.68
N ALA A 89 -26.87 -30.44 -21.84
CA ALA A 89 -25.43 -30.40 -22.07
C ALA A 89 -24.64 -30.84 -20.82
N SER A 90 -25.16 -30.62 -19.62
CA SER A 90 -24.42 -30.79 -18.37
C SER A 90 -24.30 -32.26 -17.94
N SER A 91 -25.23 -33.12 -18.38
CA SER A 91 -25.22 -34.54 -18.07
C SER A 91 -26.10 -35.33 -19.04
N PHE A 92 -25.49 -36.24 -19.79
CA PHE A 92 -26.16 -37.18 -20.67
C PHE A 92 -25.76 -38.62 -20.34
N LYS A 93 -26.78 -39.43 -20.02
CA LYS A 93 -26.63 -40.84 -19.68
C LYS A 93 -27.11 -41.73 -20.81
N PHE A 94 -26.34 -42.74 -21.17
CA PHE A 94 -26.72 -43.73 -22.19
C PHE A 94 -26.10 -45.10 -21.89
N VAL A 95 -26.72 -46.16 -22.43
CA VAL A 95 -26.23 -47.53 -22.33
C VAL A 95 -25.49 -47.90 -23.60
N THR A 96 -24.34 -48.54 -23.48
CA THR A 96 -23.50 -48.95 -24.61
C THR A 96 -24.08 -50.15 -25.36
N ALA A 97 -23.98 -50.13 -26.71
CA ALA A 97 -24.55 -51.15 -27.59
C ALA A 97 -23.74 -52.48 -27.61
N GLU A 98 -24.19 -53.46 -28.39
CA GLU A 98 -23.47 -54.73 -28.62
C GLU A 98 -22.30 -54.62 -29.63
N SER A 99 -22.16 -53.46 -30.28
CA SER A 99 -21.07 -53.12 -31.22
C SER A 99 -20.58 -51.69 -31.00
N ASN A 100 -19.45 -51.32 -31.60
CA ASN A 100 -18.94 -49.94 -31.59
C ASN A 100 -20.04 -48.94 -31.97
N MET A 101 -20.06 -47.79 -31.28
CA MET A 101 -21.10 -46.77 -31.45
C MET A 101 -20.52 -45.37 -31.45
N THR A 102 -21.29 -44.42 -31.98
CA THR A 102 -20.93 -43.00 -32.03
C THR A 102 -21.98 -42.17 -31.30
N VAL A 103 -21.52 -41.31 -30.40
CA VAL A 103 -22.37 -40.30 -29.73
C VAL A 103 -21.97 -38.93 -30.26
N VAL A 104 -22.94 -38.20 -30.80
CA VAL A 104 -22.72 -36.90 -31.42
C VAL A 104 -23.30 -35.79 -30.54
N ALA A 105 -22.47 -34.86 -30.10
CA ALA A 105 -22.90 -33.57 -29.57
C ALA A 105 -23.15 -32.62 -30.74
N LYS A 106 -24.42 -32.28 -31.01
CA LYS A 106 -24.77 -31.28 -32.04
C LYS A 106 -24.91 -29.91 -31.41
N PHE A 107 -24.47 -28.90 -32.14
CA PHE A 107 -24.56 -27.49 -31.75
C PHE A 107 -25.17 -26.66 -32.88
N ASN A 108 -25.94 -25.63 -32.54
CA ASN A 108 -26.39 -24.62 -33.49
C ASN A 108 -25.40 -23.46 -33.52
N GLU A 109 -25.13 -22.91 -34.71
CA GLU A 109 -24.34 -21.69 -34.85
C GLU A 109 -25.20 -20.48 -34.44
N LEU A 110 -24.65 -19.61 -33.59
CA LEU A 110 -25.31 -18.38 -33.15
C LEU A 110 -25.23 -17.31 -34.24
N ALA A 111 -26.30 -16.53 -34.39
CA ALA A 111 -26.37 -15.46 -35.37
C ALA A 111 -25.28 -14.40 -35.16
N ALA A 112 -24.77 -13.84 -36.25
CA ALA A 112 -23.81 -12.75 -36.19
C ALA A 112 -24.52 -11.40 -35.94
N SER A 113 -23.90 -10.56 -35.10
CA SER A 113 -24.34 -9.21 -34.75
C SER A 113 -23.37 -8.16 -35.30
N ASN A 114 -23.90 -7.01 -35.72
CA ASN A 114 -23.14 -5.89 -36.28
C ASN A 114 -22.91 -4.80 -35.24
N LEU A 115 -21.67 -4.36 -35.09
CA LEU A 115 -21.28 -3.16 -34.37
C LEU A 115 -21.00 -2.03 -35.36
N LYS A 116 -21.84 -1.00 -35.36
CA LYS A 116 -21.50 0.29 -35.96
C LYS A 116 -20.80 1.15 -34.92
N LEU A 117 -19.59 1.59 -35.21
CA LEU A 117 -18.79 2.40 -34.29
C LEU A 117 -18.34 3.69 -34.97
N GLY A 118 -18.52 4.82 -34.31
CA GLY A 118 -18.11 6.11 -34.86
C GLY A 118 -17.92 7.20 -33.81
N VAL A 119 -17.56 8.39 -34.28
CA VAL A 119 -17.61 9.63 -33.49
C VAL A 119 -18.93 10.32 -33.78
N LYS A 120 -19.51 10.97 -32.76
CA LYS A 120 -20.74 11.75 -32.92
C LYS A 120 -20.52 12.88 -33.93
N ALA A 121 -21.52 13.10 -34.77
CA ALA A 121 -21.51 14.20 -35.74
C ALA A 121 -21.35 15.56 -35.02
N GLY A 122 -20.38 16.37 -35.47
CA GLY A 122 -19.96 17.62 -34.84
C GLY A 122 -18.75 17.50 -33.90
N CYS A 123 -18.27 16.28 -33.63
CA CYS A 123 -17.13 15.99 -32.77
C CYS A 123 -15.97 15.29 -33.51
N GLU A 124 -16.03 15.16 -34.84
CA GLU A 124 -15.15 14.29 -35.62
C GLU A 124 -13.66 14.69 -35.53
N ASP A 125 -13.38 15.99 -35.44
CA ASP A 125 -12.01 16.51 -35.27
C ASP A 125 -11.50 16.40 -33.82
N MET A 126 -12.37 16.02 -32.87
CA MET A 126 -12.11 16.05 -31.44
C MET A 126 -11.61 14.71 -30.89
N GLY A 127 -11.67 13.63 -31.65
CA GLY A 127 -11.18 12.33 -31.20
C GLY A 127 -11.42 11.21 -32.20
N THR A 128 -11.01 10.00 -31.84
CA THR A 128 -11.16 8.79 -32.63
C THR A 128 -11.69 7.63 -31.78
N VAL A 129 -12.09 6.54 -32.43
CA VAL A 129 -12.66 5.36 -31.76
C VAL A 129 -11.99 4.06 -32.23
N GLY A 130 -11.86 3.11 -31.31
CA GLY A 130 -11.32 1.77 -31.56
C GLY A 130 -12.16 0.68 -30.91
N VAL A 131 -11.90 -0.57 -31.26
CA VAL A 131 -12.57 -1.75 -30.69
C VAL A 131 -11.60 -2.92 -30.52
N SER A 132 -11.77 -3.70 -29.45
CA SER A 132 -11.00 -4.91 -29.17
C SER A 132 -11.89 -6.02 -28.59
N PRO A 133 -11.81 -7.28 -29.06
CA PRO A 133 -11.06 -7.70 -30.25
C PRO A 133 -11.62 -7.02 -31.51
N VAL A 134 -10.80 -6.88 -32.57
CA VAL A 134 -11.27 -6.31 -33.84
C VAL A 134 -12.08 -7.37 -34.59
N GLY A 135 -13.37 -7.12 -34.80
CA GLY A 135 -14.26 -8.01 -35.55
C GLY A 135 -14.02 -7.98 -37.05
N THR A 136 -14.76 -8.80 -37.79
CA THR A 136 -14.68 -8.81 -39.27
C THR A 136 -15.22 -7.50 -39.81
N LYS A 137 -14.36 -6.71 -40.45
CA LYS A 137 -14.72 -5.39 -41.00
C LYS A 137 -15.75 -5.53 -42.13
N THR A 138 -16.80 -4.72 -42.11
CA THR A 138 -17.84 -4.63 -43.14
C THR A 138 -18.01 -3.17 -43.61
N GLU A 139 -18.81 -2.91 -44.64
CA GLU A 139 -19.15 -1.54 -45.07
C GLU A 139 -19.87 -0.73 -43.98
N SER A 140 -20.54 -1.40 -43.03
CA SER A 140 -21.34 -0.79 -41.97
C SER A 140 -20.68 -0.77 -40.57
N GLY A 141 -19.46 -1.30 -40.43
CA GLY A 141 -18.73 -1.36 -39.16
C GLY A 141 -17.96 -2.67 -38.97
N TYR A 142 -18.18 -3.33 -37.84
CA TYR A 142 -17.55 -4.60 -37.47
C TYR A 142 -18.61 -5.67 -37.21
N LYS A 143 -18.35 -6.89 -37.65
CA LYS A 143 -19.23 -8.04 -37.43
C LYS A 143 -18.63 -8.97 -36.38
N TYR A 144 -19.44 -9.36 -35.41
CA TYR A 144 -19.08 -10.26 -34.32
C TYR A 144 -20.10 -11.40 -34.23
N THR A 145 -19.69 -12.53 -33.68
CA THR A 145 -20.65 -13.56 -33.30
C THR A 145 -21.39 -13.13 -32.03
N ALA A 146 -22.71 -13.35 -31.95
CA ALA A 146 -23.47 -12.98 -30.76
C ALA A 146 -22.88 -13.63 -29.49
N GLY A 147 -22.86 -12.89 -28.40
CA GLY A 147 -22.22 -13.27 -27.13
C GLY A 147 -20.75 -12.87 -27.01
N THR A 148 -20.11 -12.37 -28.08
CA THR A 148 -18.70 -11.91 -28.01
C THR A 148 -18.57 -10.72 -27.06
N GLN A 149 -17.68 -10.81 -26.08
CA GLN A 149 -17.31 -9.67 -25.26
C GLN A 149 -16.42 -8.73 -26.05
N ILE A 150 -16.85 -7.48 -26.21
CA ILE A 150 -16.13 -6.44 -26.93
C ILE A 150 -15.88 -5.24 -26.03
N THR A 151 -14.77 -4.55 -26.24
CA THR A 151 -14.44 -3.28 -25.60
C THR A 151 -14.28 -2.21 -26.68
N VAL A 152 -15.13 -1.19 -26.66
CA VAL A 152 -14.95 0.00 -27.48
C VAL A 152 -14.13 1.04 -26.72
N LYS A 153 -13.27 1.78 -27.43
CA LYS A 153 -12.33 2.76 -26.85
C LYS A 153 -12.50 4.10 -27.55
N ALA A 154 -12.65 5.18 -26.77
CA ALA A 154 -12.64 6.55 -27.26
C ALA A 154 -11.27 7.19 -26.97
N LEU A 155 -10.71 7.87 -27.96
CA LEU A 155 -9.37 8.47 -27.94
C LEU A 155 -9.49 9.97 -28.28
N PRO A 156 -9.52 10.87 -27.30
CA PRO A 156 -9.62 12.30 -27.56
C PRO A 156 -8.37 12.84 -28.25
N ASN A 157 -8.54 13.76 -29.19
CA ASN A 157 -7.45 14.54 -29.76
C ASN A 157 -6.98 15.62 -28.77
N LYS A 158 -5.79 16.18 -29.01
CA LYS A 158 -5.22 17.27 -28.17
C LYS A 158 -6.22 18.42 -28.03
N GLY A 159 -6.49 18.84 -26.79
CA GLY A 159 -7.43 19.93 -26.49
C GLY A 159 -8.87 19.48 -26.23
N TYR A 160 -9.16 18.19 -26.37
CA TYR A 160 -10.48 17.62 -26.19
C TYR A 160 -10.48 16.51 -25.15
N CYS A 161 -11.66 16.18 -24.64
CA CYS A 161 -11.87 15.04 -23.77
C CYS A 161 -13.08 14.23 -24.24
N PHE A 162 -13.08 12.94 -23.90
CA PHE A 162 -14.24 12.08 -24.06
C PHE A 162 -15.28 12.47 -23.01
N ASP A 163 -16.53 12.59 -23.44
CA ASP A 163 -17.66 12.93 -22.57
C ASP A 163 -18.46 11.67 -22.23
N TYR A 164 -19.04 11.01 -23.24
CA TYR A 164 -19.80 9.76 -23.08
C TYR A 164 -20.00 9.01 -24.41
N TRP A 165 -20.40 7.75 -24.29
CA TRP A 165 -20.91 6.93 -25.40
C TRP A 165 -22.42 7.05 -25.46
N GLU A 166 -22.96 7.20 -26.66
CA GLU A 166 -24.40 7.15 -26.92
C GLU A 166 -24.76 6.12 -27.99
N ASP A 167 -26.01 5.65 -27.93
CA ASP A 167 -26.58 4.73 -28.92
C ASP A 167 -27.11 5.45 -30.18
N ALA A 168 -27.71 4.70 -31.11
CA ALA A 168 -28.32 5.26 -32.31
C ALA A 168 -29.44 6.30 -32.06
N ASN A 169 -30.06 6.26 -30.88
CA ASN A 169 -31.16 7.16 -30.51
C ASN A 169 -30.65 8.41 -29.76
N GLY A 170 -29.33 8.53 -29.55
CA GLY A 170 -28.72 9.59 -28.75
C GLY A 170 -28.87 9.39 -27.24
N GLN A 171 -29.19 8.18 -26.79
CA GLN A 171 -29.23 7.86 -25.36
C GLN A 171 -27.82 7.51 -24.88
N GLN A 172 -27.39 8.17 -23.79
CA GLN A 172 -26.12 7.85 -23.14
C GLN A 172 -26.14 6.42 -22.58
N VAL A 173 -25.14 5.62 -22.96
CA VAL A 173 -25.01 4.21 -22.55
C VAL A 173 -23.80 3.95 -21.65
N SER A 174 -22.78 4.81 -21.70
CA SER A 174 -21.60 4.70 -20.83
C SER A 174 -20.88 6.04 -20.73
N ASN A 175 -20.35 6.36 -19.56
CA ASN A 175 -19.43 7.48 -19.34
C ASN A 175 -17.96 7.04 -19.26
N GLN A 176 -17.67 5.75 -19.51
CA GLN A 176 -16.31 5.21 -19.51
C GLN A 176 -15.75 5.28 -20.94
N ALA A 177 -14.57 5.86 -21.11
CA ALA A 177 -13.93 5.93 -22.44
C ALA A 177 -13.66 4.53 -23.02
N ASN A 178 -13.38 3.56 -22.15
CA ASN A 178 -13.36 2.14 -22.47
C ASN A 178 -14.68 1.50 -22.00
N TYR A 179 -15.53 1.09 -22.93
CA TYR A 179 -16.82 0.48 -22.62
C TYR A 179 -16.87 -0.98 -23.10
N THR A 180 -16.94 -1.90 -22.12
CA THR A 180 -16.96 -3.36 -22.36
C THR A 180 -18.37 -3.92 -22.21
N PHE A 181 -18.84 -4.68 -23.21
CA PHE A 181 -20.15 -5.35 -23.18
C PHE A 181 -20.15 -6.59 -24.07
N ASN A 182 -21.12 -7.50 -23.84
CA ASN A 182 -21.36 -8.64 -24.74
C ASN A 182 -22.29 -8.20 -25.86
N ILE A 183 -21.86 -8.33 -27.12
CA ILE A 183 -22.71 -8.01 -28.27
C ILE A 183 -23.65 -9.18 -28.56
N ASN A 184 -24.94 -9.03 -28.28
CA ASN A 184 -25.95 -10.08 -28.49
C ASN A 184 -26.95 -9.74 -29.60
N SER A 185 -26.90 -8.51 -30.11
CA SER A 185 -27.71 -7.99 -31.21
C SER A 185 -26.94 -6.88 -31.92
N ASP A 186 -27.48 -6.35 -33.02
CA ASP A 186 -26.90 -5.17 -33.67
C ASP A 186 -26.85 -3.98 -32.71
N VAL A 187 -25.69 -3.31 -32.67
CA VAL A 187 -25.41 -2.18 -31.79
C VAL A 187 -24.78 -1.06 -32.61
N ALA A 188 -25.19 0.18 -32.39
CA ALA A 188 -24.52 1.36 -32.90
C ALA A 188 -24.09 2.25 -31.74
N LEU A 189 -22.80 2.59 -31.68
CA LEU A 189 -22.22 3.44 -30.64
C LEU A 189 -21.47 4.62 -31.26
N TYR A 190 -21.71 5.79 -30.70
CA TYR A 190 -21.03 7.02 -31.08
C TYR A 190 -20.33 7.61 -29.85
N ALA A 191 -19.03 7.87 -29.97
CA ALA A 191 -18.28 8.59 -28.95
C ALA A 191 -18.56 10.09 -29.07
N VAL A 192 -18.93 10.71 -27.96
CA VAL A 192 -19.07 12.16 -27.84
C VAL A 192 -17.82 12.72 -27.19
N PHE A 193 -17.26 13.76 -27.80
CA PHE A 193 -16.12 14.51 -27.28
C PHE A 193 -16.51 15.96 -27.08
N LYS A 194 -15.80 16.64 -26.18
CA LYS A 194 -15.97 18.07 -25.92
C LYS A 194 -14.63 18.76 -25.76
N VAL A 195 -14.63 20.08 -25.94
CA VAL A 195 -13.47 20.96 -25.69
C VAL A 195 -13.14 20.93 -24.20
N MET A 196 -11.85 20.87 -23.85
CA MET A 196 -11.40 21.07 -22.48
C MET A 196 -11.41 22.58 -22.15
N GLU A 197 -12.38 23.02 -21.35
CA GLU A 197 -12.66 24.44 -21.08
C GLU A 197 -11.48 25.20 -20.46
N ASN A 198 -10.64 24.51 -19.67
CA ASN A 198 -9.51 25.12 -18.95
C ASN A 198 -8.14 24.62 -19.44
N TYR A 199 -8.09 24.02 -20.63
CA TYR A 199 -6.84 23.46 -21.14
C TYR A 199 -5.88 24.54 -21.65
N ASN A 200 -4.71 24.62 -21.04
CA ASN A 200 -3.59 25.40 -21.54
C ASN A 200 -2.57 24.46 -22.21
N PRO A 201 -2.45 24.46 -23.55
CA PRO A 201 -1.55 23.56 -24.29
C PRO A 201 -0.06 23.84 -24.06
N ASP A 202 0.27 25.00 -23.48
CA ASP A 202 1.64 25.44 -23.21
C ASP A 202 2.02 25.26 -21.72
N LEU A 203 1.07 24.86 -20.86
CA LEU A 203 1.33 24.65 -19.44
C LEU A 203 1.98 23.28 -19.20
N ILE A 204 3.22 23.30 -18.74
CA ILE A 204 3.94 22.07 -18.38
C ILE A 204 3.35 21.40 -17.13
N SER A 205 3.57 20.10 -16.96
CA SER A 205 3.01 19.25 -15.89
C SER A 205 3.28 19.81 -14.50
N PHE A 206 4.51 20.27 -14.25
CA PHE A 206 4.94 20.96 -13.05
C PHE A 206 6.22 21.73 -13.34
N PRO A 207 6.59 22.76 -12.55
CA PRO A 207 7.87 23.45 -12.69
C PRO A 207 9.04 22.47 -12.69
N GLY A 208 9.87 22.53 -13.73
CA GLY A 208 11.01 21.61 -13.89
C GLY A 208 10.70 20.29 -14.61
N CYS A 209 9.46 20.08 -15.09
CA CYS A 209 9.15 18.98 -16.02
C CYS A 209 9.63 19.32 -17.44
N GLU A 210 10.45 18.46 -18.04
CA GLU A 210 11.08 18.69 -19.35
C GLU A 210 10.80 17.56 -20.34
N GLY A 211 11.27 17.67 -21.58
CA GLY A 211 11.13 16.60 -22.58
C GLY A 211 9.73 16.46 -23.18
N TRP A 212 9.53 15.38 -23.94
CA TRP A 212 8.33 15.14 -24.75
C TRP A 212 7.04 14.94 -23.94
N GLY A 213 7.13 14.40 -22.73
CA GLY A 213 5.98 14.21 -21.82
C GLY A 213 5.58 15.44 -21.02
N ARG A 214 6.31 16.55 -21.12
CA ARG A 214 6.16 17.71 -20.22
C ARG A 214 4.79 18.38 -20.18
N PHE A 215 3.89 18.09 -21.11
CA PHE A 215 2.52 18.66 -21.15
C PHE A 215 1.46 17.69 -20.61
N THR A 216 1.88 16.57 -20.02
CA THR A 216 0.97 15.64 -19.35
C THR A 216 0.23 16.36 -18.23
N THR A 217 -1.09 16.26 -18.18
CA THR A 217 -1.93 16.95 -17.18
C THR A 217 -2.18 16.09 -15.95
N GLY A 218 -2.13 14.76 -16.10
CA GLY A 218 -2.33 13.83 -14.99
C GLY A 218 -3.69 14.04 -14.32
N GLY A 219 -3.67 14.30 -13.00
CA GLY A 219 -4.85 14.50 -12.16
C GLY A 219 -5.44 15.91 -12.19
N ARG A 220 -4.88 16.86 -12.97
CA ARG A 220 -5.37 18.24 -13.02
C ARG A 220 -6.79 18.33 -13.60
N ALA A 221 -7.62 19.18 -13.00
CA ALA A 221 -8.92 19.54 -13.57
C ALA A 221 -8.73 20.35 -14.87
N VAL A 222 -9.21 19.81 -15.99
CA VAL A 222 -9.11 20.44 -17.33
C VAL A 222 -10.47 20.82 -17.93
N ASP A 223 -11.55 20.40 -17.29
CA ASP A 223 -12.93 20.67 -17.68
C ASP A 223 -13.89 20.54 -16.47
N SER A 224 -15.20 20.66 -16.73
CA SER A 224 -16.27 20.61 -15.73
C SER A 224 -16.38 19.32 -14.91
N ARG A 225 -15.65 18.25 -15.28
CA ARG A 225 -15.57 17.03 -14.45
C ARG A 225 -14.80 17.27 -13.14
N GLY A 226 -13.98 18.31 -13.06
CA GLY A 226 -13.17 18.61 -11.89
C GLY A 226 -12.01 17.63 -11.69
N SER A 227 -11.55 17.49 -10.44
CA SER A 227 -10.53 16.53 -10.02
C SER A 227 -10.89 15.96 -8.65
N LYS A 228 -10.45 14.73 -8.36
CA LYS A 228 -10.70 14.04 -7.08
C LYS A 228 -9.40 13.61 -6.42
N VAL A 229 -9.32 13.79 -5.10
CA VAL A 229 -8.22 13.27 -4.29
C VAL A 229 -8.58 11.89 -3.74
N TYR A 230 -7.60 10.99 -3.77
CA TYR A 230 -7.71 9.66 -3.18
C TYR A 230 -6.55 9.41 -2.23
N TYR A 231 -6.88 9.14 -0.97
CA TYR A 231 -5.88 8.88 0.06
C TYR A 231 -5.57 7.38 0.21
N VAL A 232 -4.28 7.06 0.15
CA VAL A 232 -3.74 5.78 0.60
C VAL A 232 -3.41 5.89 2.09
N THR A 233 -4.20 5.19 2.91
CA THR A 233 -4.11 5.17 4.38
C THR A 233 -3.73 3.78 4.90
N ARG A 234 -3.68 2.77 4.02
CA ARG A 234 -3.36 1.37 4.32
C ARG A 234 -2.31 0.83 3.36
N LEU A 235 -1.50 -0.12 3.84
CA LEU A 235 -0.44 -0.77 3.05
C LEU A 235 -0.87 -2.10 2.43
N ASP A 236 -2.00 -2.67 2.86
CA ASP A 236 -2.50 -3.90 2.28
C ASP A 236 -3.09 -3.67 0.88
N ASP A 237 -2.92 -4.65 0.01
CA ASP A 237 -3.41 -4.61 -1.36
C ASP A 237 -4.78 -5.29 -1.47
N THR A 238 -5.85 -4.50 -1.39
CA THR A 238 -7.25 -4.98 -1.52
C THR A 238 -8.05 -4.02 -2.41
N GLY A 239 -9.30 -4.36 -2.72
CA GLY A 239 -10.21 -3.43 -3.41
C GLY A 239 -10.87 -2.40 -2.48
N GLU A 240 -10.53 -2.39 -1.19
CA GLU A 240 -11.16 -1.56 -0.18
C GLU A 240 -10.58 -0.14 -0.13
N GLU A 241 -11.41 0.80 0.29
CA GLU A 241 -11.03 2.20 0.51
C GLU A 241 -9.81 2.35 1.41
N GLY A 242 -8.95 3.31 1.06
CA GLY A 242 -7.69 3.57 1.75
C GLY A 242 -6.49 2.75 1.24
N THR A 243 -6.68 1.83 0.29
CA THR A 243 -5.58 1.09 -0.35
C THR A 243 -5.13 1.74 -1.65
N LEU A 244 -3.88 1.48 -2.08
CA LEU A 244 -3.38 1.95 -3.38
C LEU A 244 -4.20 1.39 -4.55
N ARG A 245 -4.59 0.11 -4.48
CA ARG A 245 -5.41 -0.51 -5.53
C ARG A 245 -6.74 0.20 -5.67
N TRP A 246 -7.47 0.41 -4.57
CA TRP A 246 -8.70 1.19 -4.61
C TRP A 246 -8.49 2.59 -5.20
N ALA A 247 -7.49 3.35 -4.73
CA ALA A 247 -7.21 4.69 -5.22
C ALA A 247 -6.95 4.72 -6.75
N CYS A 248 -6.26 3.71 -7.27
CA CYS A 248 -5.94 3.58 -8.68
C CYS A 248 -7.11 3.12 -9.56
N THR A 249 -8.08 2.37 -9.02
CA THR A 249 -9.10 1.69 -9.85
C THR A 249 -10.54 2.14 -9.62
N THR A 250 -10.86 2.75 -8.47
CA THR A 250 -12.24 3.12 -8.11
C THR A 250 -12.78 4.30 -8.93
N GLY A 251 -14.10 4.51 -8.93
CA GLY A 251 -14.73 5.69 -9.52
C GLY A 251 -14.75 5.72 -11.05
N ASP A 252 -15.11 6.88 -11.60
CA ASP A 252 -15.20 7.18 -13.03
C ASP A 252 -13.88 7.72 -13.60
N ASP A 253 -13.89 8.21 -14.84
CA ASP A 253 -12.70 8.74 -15.52
C ASP A 253 -12.39 10.22 -15.16
N THR A 254 -12.98 10.74 -14.07
CA THR A 254 -12.61 12.04 -13.50
C THR A 254 -11.11 12.06 -13.18
N PRO A 255 -10.37 13.12 -13.58
CA PRO A 255 -8.97 13.29 -13.19
C PRO A 255 -8.76 13.08 -11.69
N ARG A 256 -7.66 12.42 -11.33
CA ARG A 256 -7.42 12.01 -9.95
C ARG A 256 -6.00 12.23 -9.49
N THR A 257 -5.86 12.61 -8.22
CA THR A 257 -4.57 12.72 -7.54
C THR A 257 -4.54 11.76 -6.35
N VAL A 258 -3.59 10.84 -6.35
CA VAL A 258 -3.38 9.85 -5.29
C VAL A 258 -2.30 10.37 -4.33
N LEU A 259 -2.69 10.51 -3.07
CA LEU A 259 -1.85 11.03 -1.98
C LEU A 259 -1.69 9.97 -0.89
N PHE A 260 -0.64 10.06 -0.08
CA PHE A 260 -0.31 9.06 0.94
C PHE A 260 -0.38 9.64 2.34
N LYS A 261 -1.23 9.06 3.20
CA LYS A 261 -1.13 9.20 4.67
C LYS A 261 -0.34 8.05 5.30
N VAL A 262 0.09 7.10 4.46
CA VAL A 262 0.96 5.92 4.59
C VAL A 262 2.48 6.09 4.53
N ALA A 263 3.29 5.43 5.36
CA ALA A 263 4.66 5.06 4.98
C ALA A 263 4.81 3.53 5.04
N GLY A 264 5.50 2.91 4.08
CA GLY A 264 5.67 1.45 4.06
C GLY A 264 5.85 0.82 2.69
N THR A 265 6.03 -0.50 2.69
CA THR A 265 5.99 -1.31 1.47
C THR A 265 4.58 -1.82 1.22
N ILE A 266 4.05 -1.56 0.02
CA ILE A 266 2.77 -2.09 -0.48
C ILE A 266 3.07 -3.31 -1.34
N TYR A 267 2.78 -4.49 -0.79
CA TYR A 267 2.96 -5.76 -1.47
C TYR A 267 1.74 -6.07 -2.32
N LEU A 268 1.86 -5.87 -3.63
CA LEU A 268 0.79 -6.20 -4.57
C LEU A 268 0.60 -7.71 -4.65
N THR A 269 -0.65 -8.13 -4.67
CA THR A 269 -1.13 -9.52 -4.78
C THR A 269 -1.41 -9.93 -6.23
N SER A 270 -1.62 -8.94 -7.09
CA SER A 270 -1.86 -9.10 -8.53
C SER A 270 -1.45 -7.83 -9.26
N ASN A 271 -1.32 -7.91 -10.60
CA ASN A 271 -1.02 -6.72 -11.40
C ASN A 271 -2.03 -5.60 -11.12
N LEU A 272 -1.55 -4.37 -11.01
CA LEU A 272 -2.37 -3.19 -10.74
C LEU A 272 -2.20 -2.19 -11.87
N THR A 273 -3.28 -1.84 -12.55
CA THR A 273 -3.28 -0.83 -13.62
C THR A 273 -4.01 0.42 -13.14
N THR A 274 -3.40 1.59 -13.27
CA THR A 274 -4.06 2.87 -12.97
C THR A 274 -5.18 3.16 -13.97
N LYS A 275 -6.19 3.93 -13.57
CA LYS A 275 -7.03 4.66 -14.54
C LYS A 275 -6.22 5.76 -15.25
N ALA A 276 -6.71 6.21 -16.40
CA ALA A 276 -6.15 7.37 -17.09
C ALA A 276 -6.35 8.66 -16.25
N ASN A 277 -5.66 9.75 -16.61
CA ASN A 277 -5.75 11.05 -15.93
C ASN A 277 -5.37 10.97 -14.44
N THR A 278 -4.23 10.32 -14.14
CA THR A 278 -3.81 10.05 -12.76
C THR A 278 -2.50 10.78 -12.43
N THR A 279 -2.44 11.42 -11.27
CA THR A 279 -1.17 11.83 -10.64
C THR A 279 -0.98 11.02 -9.36
N ILE A 280 0.17 10.39 -9.18
CA ILE A 280 0.53 9.69 -7.94
C ILE A 280 1.72 10.42 -7.32
N ALA A 281 1.47 11.07 -6.18
CA ALA A 281 2.40 11.99 -5.55
C ALA A 281 3.06 11.37 -4.31
N GLY A 282 4.13 10.60 -4.51
CA GLY A 282 4.87 9.92 -3.44
C GLY A 282 5.51 10.88 -2.42
N GLN A 283 5.75 12.14 -2.80
CA GLN A 283 6.29 13.16 -1.89
C GLN A 283 5.34 13.56 -0.75
N THR A 284 4.07 13.14 -0.82
CA THR A 284 3.09 13.35 0.28
C THR A 284 3.19 12.30 1.37
N ALA A 285 3.87 11.18 1.11
CA ALA A 285 4.00 10.11 2.09
C ALA A 285 4.81 10.59 3.31
N PRO A 286 4.40 10.23 4.54
CA PRO A 286 5.17 10.47 5.75
C PRO A 286 6.50 9.71 5.82
N ALA A 287 7.39 10.13 6.73
CA ALA A 287 8.73 9.58 7.03
C ALA A 287 9.45 8.78 5.93
N GLY A 288 9.26 7.46 5.88
CA GLY A 288 10.02 6.54 5.02
C GLY A 288 9.56 6.51 3.55
N GLY A 289 8.43 7.11 3.22
CA GLY A 289 7.86 7.06 1.87
C GLY A 289 7.26 5.70 1.52
N ILE A 290 7.07 5.46 0.22
CA ILE A 290 6.35 4.29 -0.30
C ILE A 290 7.22 3.46 -1.24
N CYS A 291 7.21 2.15 -1.02
CA CYS A 291 7.72 1.15 -1.96
C CYS A 291 6.59 0.25 -2.44
N ILE A 292 6.52 -0.01 -3.74
CA ILE A 292 5.59 -0.95 -4.35
C ILE A 292 6.37 -2.22 -4.74
N ALA A 293 5.91 -3.37 -4.26
CA ALA A 293 6.59 -4.65 -4.36
C ALA A 293 5.66 -5.80 -4.80
N GLY A 294 6.25 -6.97 -5.11
CA GLY A 294 5.51 -8.13 -5.57
C GLY A 294 5.15 -8.03 -7.04
N TYR A 295 3.90 -7.70 -7.36
CA TYR A 295 3.37 -7.73 -8.73
C TYR A 295 3.61 -6.45 -9.56
N ARG A 296 3.34 -6.51 -10.86
CA ARG A 296 3.62 -5.42 -11.81
C ARG A 296 2.58 -4.32 -11.64
N PHE A 297 3.06 -3.10 -11.42
CA PHE A 297 2.27 -1.88 -11.53
C PHE A 297 2.26 -1.41 -13.00
N LYS A 298 1.11 -0.96 -13.50
CA LYS A 298 0.93 -0.52 -14.88
C LYS A 298 0.29 0.87 -14.93
N LEU A 299 0.76 1.69 -15.87
CA LEU A 299 0.19 3.03 -16.09
C LEU A 299 -0.77 3.01 -17.28
N SER A 300 -1.87 3.75 -17.15
CA SER A 300 -2.70 4.19 -18.28
C SER A 300 -2.23 5.55 -18.82
N SER A 301 -2.75 5.96 -19.99
CA SER A 301 -2.43 7.26 -20.60
C SER A 301 -2.74 8.45 -19.69
N ASN A 302 -2.02 9.55 -19.91
CA ASN A 302 -2.10 10.79 -19.15
C ASN A 302 -1.83 10.55 -17.64
N THR A 303 -0.65 10.02 -17.34
CA THR A 303 -0.24 9.69 -15.96
C THR A 303 1.07 10.35 -15.57
N ILE A 304 1.08 10.94 -14.36
CA ILE A 304 2.25 11.52 -13.71
C ILE A 304 2.57 10.69 -12.46
N LEU A 305 3.83 10.30 -12.30
CA LEU A 305 4.30 9.51 -11.17
C LEU A 305 5.57 10.14 -10.59
N ARG A 306 5.55 10.43 -9.28
CA ARG A 306 6.65 11.14 -8.61
C ARG A 306 7.03 10.50 -7.28
N TYR A 307 8.33 10.45 -6.97
CA TYR A 307 8.88 10.10 -5.64
C TYR A 307 8.44 8.73 -5.08
N LEU A 308 8.35 7.72 -5.95
CA LEU A 308 7.96 6.35 -5.58
C LEU A 308 9.07 5.34 -5.84
N ARG A 309 9.04 4.24 -5.09
CA ARG A 309 9.96 3.10 -5.27
C ARG A 309 9.21 1.89 -5.81
N PHE A 310 9.86 1.15 -6.70
CA PHE A 310 9.34 -0.03 -7.37
C PHE A 310 10.35 -1.16 -7.30
N ARG A 311 10.06 -2.17 -6.49
CA ARG A 311 10.95 -3.32 -6.26
C ARG A 311 10.15 -4.63 -6.20
N ALA A 312 9.88 -5.23 -7.36
CA ALA A 312 9.13 -6.48 -7.45
C ALA A 312 9.79 -7.62 -6.63
N GLY A 313 11.13 -7.60 -6.57
CA GLY A 313 11.91 -8.65 -5.92
C GLY A 313 11.80 -9.96 -6.68
N ASP A 314 12.04 -11.05 -5.98
CA ASP A 314 11.81 -12.41 -6.44
C ASP A 314 10.57 -13.04 -5.77
N LEU A 315 9.60 -12.21 -5.36
CA LEU A 315 8.36 -12.67 -4.70
C LEU A 315 7.41 -13.41 -5.67
N PRO A 316 7.06 -12.86 -6.85
CA PRO A 316 6.09 -13.50 -7.75
C PRO A 316 6.49 -14.90 -8.22
N ASN A 317 5.51 -15.72 -8.57
CA ASN A 317 5.72 -17.03 -9.21
C ASN A 317 5.99 -16.88 -10.72
N GLY A 318 6.98 -16.07 -11.09
CA GLY A 318 7.34 -15.79 -12.47
C GLY A 318 8.12 -14.49 -12.62
N SER A 319 8.81 -14.32 -13.76
CA SER A 319 9.55 -13.09 -14.05
C SER A 319 8.62 -11.91 -14.34
N MET A 320 8.94 -10.75 -13.80
CA MET A 320 8.28 -9.50 -14.15
C MET A 320 9.14 -8.27 -13.91
N SER A 321 8.82 -7.21 -14.66
CA SER A 321 9.22 -5.82 -14.41
C SER A 321 8.28 -5.19 -13.39
N PRO A 322 8.77 -4.43 -12.39
CA PRO A 322 7.93 -3.86 -11.35
C PRO A 322 7.03 -2.73 -11.87
N LEU A 323 7.48 -1.97 -12.88
CA LEU A 323 6.66 -0.99 -13.60
C LEU A 323 6.60 -1.34 -15.09
N GLY A 324 5.38 -1.46 -15.63
CA GLY A 324 5.12 -1.69 -17.05
C GLY A 324 4.27 -0.58 -17.65
N VAL A 325 4.81 0.08 -18.67
CA VAL A 325 4.17 1.19 -19.39
C VAL A 325 4.30 0.87 -20.87
N GLU A 326 3.19 0.43 -21.47
CA GLU A 326 3.17 -0.01 -22.86
C GLU A 326 1.90 0.44 -23.54
N ASN A 327 2.02 0.90 -24.81
CA ASN A 327 0.89 1.31 -25.64
C ASN A 327 0.05 2.45 -25.03
N VAL A 328 0.71 3.40 -24.36
CA VAL A 328 0.08 4.56 -23.73
C VAL A 328 0.72 5.87 -24.18
N GLU A 329 0.06 6.98 -23.89
CA GLU A 329 0.54 8.31 -24.26
C GLU A 329 0.45 9.31 -23.10
N ASN A 330 1.28 10.35 -23.16
CA ASN A 330 1.38 11.42 -22.16
C ASN A 330 1.77 10.87 -20.79
N ILE A 331 3.05 10.57 -20.63
CA ILE A 331 3.59 9.95 -19.42
C ILE A 331 4.74 10.80 -18.86
N VAL A 332 4.70 11.06 -17.55
CA VAL A 332 5.82 11.64 -16.80
C VAL A 332 6.17 10.75 -15.62
N ILE A 333 7.44 10.35 -15.55
CA ILE A 333 8.03 9.63 -14.42
C ILE A 333 9.19 10.49 -13.90
N ASP A 334 9.07 11.00 -12.68
CA ASP A 334 10.01 11.95 -12.09
C ASP A 334 10.45 11.49 -10.70
N HIS A 335 11.76 11.53 -10.41
CA HIS A 335 12.30 11.20 -9.09
C HIS A 335 11.83 9.85 -8.53
N CYS A 336 11.82 8.78 -9.34
CA CYS A 336 11.43 7.45 -8.89
C CYS A 336 12.62 6.49 -8.86
N SER A 337 12.52 5.42 -8.07
CA SER A 337 13.58 4.42 -7.94
C SER A 337 13.07 3.02 -8.27
N PHE A 338 13.77 2.36 -9.18
CA PHE A 338 13.41 1.07 -9.74
C PHE A 338 14.54 0.08 -9.49
N GLY A 339 14.22 -1.07 -8.93
CA GLY A 339 15.23 -2.10 -8.72
C GLY A 339 14.67 -3.49 -8.48
N TRP A 340 15.58 -4.45 -8.29
CA TRP A 340 15.28 -5.83 -7.93
C TRP A 340 14.26 -6.49 -8.86
N SER A 341 14.37 -6.24 -10.16
CA SER A 341 13.54 -6.88 -11.18
C SER A 341 14.14 -8.18 -11.70
N MET A 342 13.30 -9.17 -11.97
CA MET A 342 13.69 -10.43 -12.63
C MET A 342 13.75 -10.31 -14.17
N GLU A 343 13.22 -9.22 -14.73
CA GLU A 343 13.31 -8.86 -16.15
C GLU A 343 14.06 -7.52 -16.29
N GLU A 344 13.42 -6.46 -16.77
CA GLU A 344 13.93 -5.07 -16.69
C GLU A 344 13.44 -4.37 -15.42
N ASN A 345 14.25 -3.48 -14.83
CA ASN A 345 13.77 -2.62 -13.73
C ASN A 345 12.62 -1.70 -14.16
N ILE A 346 12.52 -1.37 -15.46
CA ILE A 346 11.35 -0.70 -16.04
C ILE A 346 11.12 -1.15 -17.49
N THR A 347 9.85 -1.25 -17.88
CA THR A 347 9.44 -1.42 -19.28
C THR A 347 8.63 -0.21 -19.72
N LEU A 348 9.15 0.54 -20.69
CA LEU A 348 8.58 1.73 -21.34
C LEU A 348 8.63 1.49 -22.86
N TYR A 349 7.62 0.86 -23.43
CA TYR A 349 7.65 0.42 -24.82
C TYR A 349 6.43 0.89 -25.60
N ASP A 350 6.60 1.22 -26.88
CA ASP A 350 5.50 1.60 -27.78
C ASP A 350 4.60 2.72 -27.18
N ASN A 351 5.25 3.70 -26.54
CA ASN A 351 4.57 4.83 -25.90
C ASN A 351 4.76 6.12 -26.70
N LYS A 352 3.85 7.08 -26.51
CA LYS A 352 3.90 8.40 -27.16
C LYS A 352 3.98 9.54 -26.16
N TYR A 353 4.85 10.53 -26.40
CA TYR A 353 5.06 11.67 -25.50
C TYR A 353 5.39 11.27 -24.05
N THR A 354 6.59 10.70 -23.88
CA THR A 354 7.05 10.19 -22.58
C THR A 354 8.26 10.96 -22.07
N THR A 355 8.24 11.39 -20.81
CA THR A 355 9.41 11.90 -20.09
C THR A 355 9.73 10.99 -18.90
N THR A 356 11.00 10.63 -18.75
CA THR A 356 11.54 10.00 -17.54
C THR A 356 12.73 10.82 -17.05
N GLN A 357 12.64 11.39 -15.85
CA GLN A 357 13.64 12.33 -15.36
C GLN A 357 14.03 12.04 -13.90
N TRP A 358 15.30 12.27 -13.58
CA TRP A 358 15.81 12.16 -12.20
C TRP A 358 15.55 10.80 -11.53
N CYS A 359 15.54 9.70 -12.28
CA CYS A 359 15.22 8.37 -11.75
C CYS A 359 16.46 7.49 -11.50
N ILE A 360 16.32 6.48 -10.64
CA ILE A 360 17.32 5.42 -10.43
C ILE A 360 16.80 4.10 -11.03
N PHE A 361 17.66 3.40 -11.79
CA PHE A 361 17.44 2.04 -12.29
C PHE A 361 18.61 1.17 -11.82
N ALA A 362 18.43 0.42 -10.74
CA ALA A 362 19.54 -0.26 -10.08
C ALA A 362 19.28 -1.71 -9.68
N GLU A 363 20.34 -2.51 -9.63
CA GLU A 363 20.33 -3.85 -9.03
C GLU A 363 19.24 -4.78 -9.58
N SER A 364 19.13 -4.86 -10.91
CA SER A 364 18.31 -5.89 -11.55
C SER A 364 18.88 -7.29 -11.26
N LEU A 365 18.00 -8.29 -11.12
CA LEU A 365 18.34 -9.63 -10.62
C LEU A 365 18.88 -10.52 -11.75
N TYR A 366 20.09 -11.05 -11.58
CA TYR A 366 20.81 -11.72 -12.66
C TYR A 366 20.43 -13.19 -12.84
N TYR A 367 20.54 -13.99 -11.78
CA TYR A 367 20.16 -15.41 -11.75
C TYR A 367 18.94 -15.66 -10.85
N SER A 368 17.81 -15.06 -11.20
CA SER A 368 16.53 -15.20 -10.48
C SER A 368 15.52 -16.09 -11.25
N LYS A 369 14.21 -15.89 -11.06
CA LYS A 369 13.12 -16.76 -11.56
C LYS A 369 12.81 -16.63 -13.07
N ASN A 370 13.71 -16.09 -13.90
CA ASN A 370 13.42 -15.87 -15.32
C ASN A 370 13.62 -17.16 -16.17
N VAL A 371 12.53 -17.66 -16.77
CA VAL A 371 12.53 -18.87 -17.61
C VAL A 371 13.41 -18.76 -18.85
N LYS A 372 13.70 -17.53 -19.31
CA LYS A 372 14.55 -17.25 -20.47
C LYS A 372 16.04 -17.15 -20.09
N GLY A 373 16.41 -17.54 -18.87
CA GLY A 373 17.79 -17.52 -18.36
C GLY A 373 18.20 -16.19 -17.73
N GLN A 374 19.51 -15.92 -17.70
CA GLN A 374 20.11 -14.74 -17.08
C GLN A 374 19.66 -13.43 -17.73
N ARG A 375 19.24 -12.45 -16.92
CA ARG A 375 18.74 -11.14 -17.39
C ARG A 375 19.47 -9.96 -16.75
N ALA A 376 19.12 -9.58 -15.52
CA ALA A 376 19.55 -8.33 -14.87
C ALA A 376 19.58 -7.12 -15.83
N TYR A 377 18.40 -6.69 -16.26
CA TYR A 377 18.26 -5.59 -17.22
C TYR A 377 17.81 -4.28 -16.56
N GLY A 378 18.37 -3.15 -17.02
CA GLY A 378 18.02 -1.82 -16.53
C GLY A 378 16.66 -1.34 -17.04
N ALA A 379 16.54 -1.09 -18.34
CA ALA A 379 15.32 -0.61 -18.96
C ALA A 379 15.15 -1.11 -20.40
N GLN A 380 13.91 -1.38 -20.77
CA GLN A 380 13.47 -1.44 -22.16
C GLN A 380 12.66 -0.18 -22.43
N TRP A 381 13.12 0.67 -23.36
CA TRP A 381 12.73 2.09 -23.41
C TRP A 381 12.56 2.63 -24.83
N GLY A 382 11.52 3.44 -25.06
CA GLY A 382 11.37 4.32 -26.21
C GLY A 382 9.98 4.28 -26.84
N GLY A 383 9.80 4.98 -27.96
CA GLY A 383 8.55 5.06 -28.70
C GLY A 383 8.44 6.35 -29.52
N GLU A 384 7.22 6.74 -29.88
CA GLU A 384 6.94 7.98 -30.61
C GLU A 384 7.16 9.21 -29.70
N CYS A 385 8.36 9.80 -29.76
CA CYS A 385 8.75 11.00 -29.00
C CYS A 385 8.92 10.76 -27.50
N SER A 386 10.14 10.39 -27.10
CA SER A 386 10.50 10.03 -25.72
C SER A 386 11.76 10.76 -25.25
N THR A 387 11.76 11.24 -24.01
CA THR A 387 12.92 11.87 -23.36
C THR A 387 13.27 11.16 -22.07
N MET A 388 14.54 10.79 -21.88
CA MET A 388 15.09 10.32 -20.63
C MET A 388 16.31 11.16 -20.25
N HIS A 389 16.25 11.86 -19.11
CA HIS A 389 17.37 12.68 -18.66
C HIS A 389 17.66 12.61 -17.16
N HIS A 390 18.91 12.86 -16.81
CA HIS A 390 19.38 12.92 -15.42
C HIS A 390 19.06 11.66 -14.61
N CYS A 391 19.02 10.50 -15.25
CA CYS A 391 18.78 9.22 -14.60
C CYS A 391 20.10 8.47 -14.31
N LEU A 392 20.09 7.65 -13.26
CA LEU A 392 21.17 6.73 -12.89
C LEU A 392 20.82 5.30 -13.30
N PHE A 393 21.64 4.70 -14.15
CA PHE A 393 21.65 3.26 -14.39
C PHE A 393 22.84 2.65 -13.64
N ALA A 394 22.58 1.88 -12.59
CA ALA A 394 23.63 1.35 -11.72
C ALA A 394 23.52 -0.17 -11.55
N HIS A 395 24.63 -0.87 -11.70
CA HIS A 395 24.73 -2.30 -11.41
C HIS A 395 23.71 -3.18 -12.14
N ASN A 396 23.46 -2.87 -13.41
CA ASN A 396 22.67 -3.72 -14.30
C ASN A 396 23.62 -4.57 -15.14
N ASN A 397 23.26 -5.82 -15.44
CA ASN A 397 24.09 -6.63 -16.34
C ASN A 397 24.02 -6.11 -17.77
N SER A 398 22.83 -5.77 -18.28
CA SER A 398 22.65 -5.22 -19.63
C SER A 398 21.44 -4.29 -19.72
N ARG A 399 21.06 -3.88 -20.93
CA ARG A 399 19.94 -2.96 -21.23
C ARG A 399 19.93 -1.73 -20.33
N SER A 400 20.96 -0.91 -20.41
CA SER A 400 21.10 0.32 -19.62
C SER A 400 20.98 1.60 -20.47
N PRO A 401 20.01 1.78 -21.39
CA PRO A 401 18.79 1.00 -21.71
C PRO A 401 18.89 0.16 -23.01
N ARG A 402 17.83 -0.57 -23.36
CA ARG A 402 17.54 -0.98 -24.75
C ARG A 402 16.53 -0.03 -25.41
N PHE A 403 16.89 0.58 -26.53
CA PHE A 403 16.03 1.47 -27.32
C PHE A 403 14.96 0.72 -28.13
N ASN A 404 13.75 1.26 -28.18
CA ASN A 404 12.65 0.76 -29.02
C ASN A 404 13.02 0.85 -30.51
N GLY A 405 12.47 -0.07 -31.30
CA GLY A 405 12.59 -0.13 -32.75
C GLY A 405 11.25 0.18 -33.42
N VAL A 406 11.28 0.77 -34.62
CA VAL A 406 10.08 1.01 -35.46
C VAL A 406 9.57 -0.32 -36.03
N ARG A 407 8.25 -0.59 -36.00
CA ARG A 407 7.61 -1.87 -36.41
C ARG A 407 6.33 -1.62 -37.23
N THR A 408 5.92 -2.58 -38.08
CA THR A 408 4.66 -2.47 -38.85
C THR A 408 3.42 -2.76 -37.99
N GLU A 409 2.27 -2.22 -38.43
CA GLU A 409 0.89 -2.33 -37.86
C GLU A 409 0.51 -1.20 -36.88
N ASN A 410 -0.02 -0.10 -37.42
CA ASN A 410 -0.76 0.99 -36.74
C ASN A 410 -0.11 1.75 -35.56
N HIS A 411 1.11 1.41 -35.14
CA HIS A 411 1.84 2.07 -34.03
C HIS A 411 3.36 2.13 -34.29
N ASP A 412 4.02 3.18 -33.77
CA ASP A 412 5.47 3.45 -33.85
C ASP A 412 6.04 3.67 -35.25
N ARG A 413 5.35 4.43 -36.10
CA ARG A 413 5.87 4.80 -37.43
C ARG A 413 7.13 5.67 -37.36
N GLN A 414 7.31 6.41 -36.26
CA GLN A 414 8.45 7.29 -36.03
C GLN A 414 8.91 7.17 -34.58
N ALA A 415 10.14 6.74 -34.35
CA ALA A 415 10.71 6.70 -33.00
C ALA A 415 11.76 7.81 -32.86
N VAL A 416 11.53 8.74 -31.93
CA VAL A 416 12.43 9.86 -31.61
C VAL A 416 12.77 9.77 -30.13
N ASN A 417 14.02 9.43 -29.82
CA ASN A 417 14.46 9.13 -28.45
C ASN A 417 15.59 10.06 -28.01
N GLU A 418 15.32 10.94 -27.05
CA GLU A 418 16.30 11.80 -26.39
C GLU A 418 16.84 11.11 -25.13
N PHE A 419 18.13 10.75 -25.13
CA PHE A 419 18.84 10.14 -23.99
C PHE A 419 19.97 11.08 -23.54
N VAL A 420 19.66 11.94 -22.57
CA VAL A 420 20.46 13.13 -22.28
C VAL A 420 20.93 13.18 -20.83
N ASN A 421 22.20 13.50 -20.57
CA ASN A 421 22.70 13.75 -19.21
C ASN A 421 22.46 12.61 -18.20
N ASN A 422 22.49 11.35 -18.63
CA ASN A 422 22.36 10.18 -17.74
C ASN A 422 23.72 9.66 -17.27
N VAL A 423 23.73 8.95 -16.15
CA VAL A 423 24.92 8.25 -15.61
C VAL A 423 24.76 6.75 -15.78
N ILE A 424 25.74 6.12 -16.40
CA ILE A 424 25.81 4.67 -16.62
C ILE A 424 26.96 4.12 -15.77
N TYR A 425 26.63 3.32 -14.76
CA TYR A 425 27.57 2.85 -13.76
C TYR A 425 27.56 1.33 -13.60
N ASN A 426 28.76 0.73 -13.55
CA ASN A 426 28.99 -0.68 -13.20
C ASN A 426 28.16 -1.69 -14.02
N TRP A 427 28.08 -1.48 -15.34
CA TRP A 427 27.35 -2.40 -16.22
C TRP A 427 28.10 -3.73 -16.40
N GLY A 428 27.36 -4.84 -16.50
CA GLY A 428 27.91 -6.20 -16.42
C GLY A 428 28.09 -6.95 -17.75
N SER A 429 27.80 -6.34 -18.90
CA SER A 429 27.93 -6.95 -20.22
C SER A 429 28.55 -5.99 -21.23
N PRO A 430 29.29 -6.48 -22.23
CA PRO A 430 29.56 -5.65 -23.40
C PRO A 430 28.24 -5.26 -24.07
N ASN A 431 28.21 -4.12 -24.75
CA ASN A 431 27.02 -3.60 -25.44
C ASN A 431 25.81 -3.41 -24.50
N ALA A 432 26.03 -2.92 -23.28
CA ALA A 432 24.96 -2.73 -22.30
C ALA A 432 23.86 -1.77 -22.78
N ILE A 433 24.17 -0.85 -23.71
CA ILE A 433 23.21 0.02 -24.39
C ILE A 433 23.09 -0.39 -25.85
N TYR A 434 21.88 -0.67 -26.31
CA TYR A 434 21.64 -1.14 -27.68
C TYR A 434 20.21 -0.97 -28.15
N GLY A 435 19.92 -1.30 -29.41
CA GLY A 435 18.57 -1.29 -30.00
C GLY A 435 18.48 -0.31 -31.16
N GLY A 436 17.34 0.39 -31.25
CA GLY A 436 17.13 1.42 -32.27
C GLY A 436 16.91 0.84 -33.67
N GLU A 437 16.30 -0.33 -33.77
CA GLU A 437 16.03 -0.99 -35.04
C GLU A 437 14.98 -0.20 -35.86
N ASN A 438 15.05 -0.28 -37.18
CA ASN A 438 14.01 0.21 -38.08
C ASN A 438 13.45 -0.97 -38.89
N TYR A 439 12.46 -1.69 -38.37
CA TYR A 439 12.02 -2.94 -38.98
C TYR A 439 11.20 -2.76 -40.27
N ILE A 440 10.85 -1.54 -40.65
CA ILE A 440 10.09 -1.26 -41.88
C ILE A 440 11.03 -0.78 -42.99
N THR A 441 11.10 -1.54 -44.07
CA THR A 441 11.61 -1.07 -45.36
C THR A 441 10.40 -0.60 -46.16
N ASN A 442 10.34 0.65 -46.64
CA ASN A 442 9.26 1.16 -47.52
C ASN A 442 8.70 0.04 -48.42
N THR A 443 7.56 -0.55 -48.05
CA THR A 443 7.04 -1.75 -48.74
C THR A 443 6.35 -1.40 -50.06
N GLY A 444 6.24 -0.11 -50.40
CA GLY A 444 5.47 0.35 -51.54
C GLY A 444 3.95 0.27 -51.33
N GLU A 445 3.51 -0.12 -50.13
CA GLU A 445 2.10 -0.22 -49.73
C GLU A 445 1.64 0.94 -48.84
N ASP A 446 2.51 1.91 -48.57
CA ASP A 446 2.14 3.08 -47.77
C ASP A 446 1.15 3.97 -48.55
N PRO A 447 0.03 4.42 -47.92
CA PRO A 447 -0.89 5.35 -48.52
C PRO A 447 -0.16 6.59 -49.04
N GLU A 448 -0.57 7.10 -50.20
CA GLU A 448 0.00 8.33 -50.78
C GLU A 448 -0.09 9.48 -49.76
N GLY A 449 1.06 10.05 -49.37
CA GLY A 449 1.16 11.09 -48.34
C GLY A 449 1.49 10.60 -46.91
N ALA A 450 1.70 9.29 -46.69
CA ALA A 450 2.13 8.77 -45.39
C ALA A 450 3.51 9.32 -44.96
N ALA A 451 3.65 9.63 -43.66
CA ALA A 451 4.90 10.12 -43.09
C ALA A 451 6.01 9.05 -43.16
N PRO A 452 7.27 9.44 -43.41
CA PRO A 452 8.38 8.48 -43.56
C PRO A 452 8.64 7.70 -42.26
N HIS A 453 9.02 6.43 -42.41
CA HIS A 453 9.40 5.55 -41.29
C HIS A 453 10.87 5.77 -40.89
N TYR A 454 11.10 6.16 -39.63
CA TYR A 454 12.47 6.33 -39.12
C TYR A 454 12.57 6.12 -37.61
N ASN A 455 13.75 5.64 -37.20
CA ASN A 455 14.17 5.59 -35.81
C ASN A 455 15.36 6.54 -35.64
N ARG A 456 15.26 7.48 -34.71
CA ARG A 456 16.31 8.45 -34.37
C ARG A 456 16.58 8.42 -32.88
N VAL A 457 17.86 8.29 -32.54
CA VAL A 457 18.34 8.26 -31.17
C VAL A 457 19.36 9.37 -30.95
N TYR A 458 19.10 10.22 -29.98
CA TYR A 458 19.96 11.34 -29.58
C TYR A 458 20.60 11.02 -28.23
N MET A 459 21.88 10.63 -28.22
CA MET A 459 22.64 10.41 -26.99
C MET A 459 23.56 11.59 -26.72
N ILE A 460 23.20 12.41 -25.75
CA ILE A 460 23.89 13.68 -25.50
C ILE A 460 24.38 13.75 -24.06
N ASN A 461 25.67 14.04 -23.86
CA ASN A 461 26.26 14.35 -22.56
C ASN A 461 26.04 13.28 -21.47
N ASN A 462 26.00 12.00 -21.83
CA ASN A 462 25.91 10.92 -20.85
C ASN A 462 27.29 10.56 -20.28
N TYR A 463 27.35 10.20 -19.00
CA TYR A 463 28.58 9.87 -18.27
C TYR A 463 28.68 8.37 -17.99
N TYR A 464 29.78 7.74 -18.40
CA TYR A 464 30.01 6.32 -18.28
C TYR A 464 31.12 6.04 -17.27
N ARG A 465 30.74 5.44 -16.15
CA ARG A 465 31.64 5.12 -15.04
C ARG A 465 31.80 3.60 -14.90
N PRO A 466 33.00 3.03 -15.11
CA PRO A 466 33.20 1.60 -14.91
C PRO A 466 33.19 1.25 -13.42
N GLY A 467 32.69 0.06 -13.11
CA GLY A 467 32.77 -0.56 -11.78
C GLY A 467 33.33 -1.99 -11.84
N PRO A 468 33.35 -2.72 -10.72
CA PRO A 468 33.84 -4.11 -10.66
C PRO A 468 33.25 -5.02 -11.74
N ALA A 469 31.93 -4.97 -11.98
CA ALA A 469 31.28 -5.79 -12.99
C ALA A 469 31.73 -5.42 -14.41
N THR A 470 31.95 -4.13 -14.67
CA THR A 470 32.46 -3.62 -15.95
C THR A 470 33.88 -4.12 -16.19
N LYS A 471 34.73 -4.07 -15.15
CA LYS A 471 36.13 -4.53 -15.19
C LYS A 471 36.22 -5.96 -15.72
N ASP A 472 35.36 -6.83 -15.23
CA ASP A 472 35.40 -8.26 -15.54
C ASP A 472 34.76 -8.58 -16.90
N ALA A 473 33.70 -7.85 -17.27
CA ALA A 473 32.87 -8.22 -18.42
C ALA A 473 33.26 -7.58 -19.76
N THR A 474 34.06 -6.51 -19.76
CA THR A 474 34.19 -5.62 -20.94
C THR A 474 35.62 -5.47 -21.48
N SER A 475 36.51 -6.41 -21.14
CA SER A 475 37.93 -6.37 -21.52
C SER A 475 38.21 -6.28 -23.02
N SER A 476 37.31 -6.76 -23.89
CA SER A 476 37.49 -6.72 -25.35
C SER A 476 36.59 -5.73 -26.09
N ARG A 477 35.65 -5.04 -25.41
CA ARG A 477 34.63 -4.18 -26.02
C ARG A 477 34.22 -3.04 -25.08
N ARG A 478 34.27 -1.79 -25.56
CA ARG A 478 33.91 -0.56 -24.82
C ARG A 478 33.25 0.44 -25.78
N TYR A 479 31.93 0.44 -25.84
CA TYR A 479 31.17 1.32 -26.74
C TYR A 479 30.20 2.16 -25.92
N TRP A 480 29.83 3.33 -26.44
CA TRP A 480 28.67 4.08 -25.93
C TRP A 480 27.40 3.24 -26.09
N CYS A 481 27.20 2.70 -27.29
CA CYS A 481 26.03 1.92 -27.66
C CYS A 481 26.32 0.94 -28.80
N SER A 482 25.35 0.05 -29.06
CA SER A 482 25.31 -0.81 -30.24
C SER A 482 24.01 -0.64 -31.01
N ALA A 483 24.08 -0.12 -32.23
CA ALA A 483 22.92 -0.09 -33.11
C ALA A 483 22.60 -1.48 -33.67
N SER A 484 21.32 -1.79 -33.74
CA SER A 484 20.79 -3.06 -34.20
C SER A 484 19.97 -2.88 -35.48
N GLY A 485 20.12 -3.82 -36.41
CA GLY A 485 19.41 -3.84 -37.69
C GLY A 485 19.79 -5.10 -38.47
N ALA A 486 18.82 -5.76 -39.09
CA ALA A 486 19.08 -7.02 -39.82
C ALA A 486 19.88 -6.79 -41.11
N ASN A 487 19.76 -5.60 -41.70
CA ASN A 487 20.52 -5.14 -42.86
C ASN A 487 20.63 -3.61 -42.81
N MET A 488 21.36 -3.01 -43.76
CA MET A 488 21.57 -1.56 -43.82
C MET A 488 20.27 -0.75 -43.97
N ASN A 489 19.18 -1.31 -44.48
CA ASN A 489 17.89 -0.62 -44.57
C ASN A 489 17.10 -0.61 -43.27
N MET A 490 17.51 -1.41 -42.29
CA MET A 490 16.82 -1.58 -41.02
C MET A 490 17.58 -1.01 -39.83
N ILE A 491 18.60 -0.18 -40.09
CA ILE A 491 19.38 0.51 -39.06
C ILE A 491 18.73 1.86 -38.74
N GLY A 492 18.62 2.20 -37.46
CA GLY A 492 18.24 3.55 -37.02
C GLY A 492 19.37 4.57 -37.21
N GLN A 493 19.01 5.84 -37.05
CA GLN A 493 19.89 7.00 -37.14
C GLN A 493 20.29 7.47 -35.73
N TRP A 494 21.55 7.83 -35.54
CA TRP A 494 22.13 8.13 -34.23
C TRP A 494 22.87 9.45 -34.25
N TYR A 495 22.58 10.29 -33.25
CA TYR A 495 23.35 11.48 -32.94
C TYR A 495 24.06 11.27 -31.59
N LEU A 496 25.39 11.28 -31.60
CA LEU A 496 26.24 11.11 -30.43
C LEU A 496 27.04 12.40 -30.20
N SER A 497 26.84 13.06 -29.06
CA SER A 497 27.56 14.29 -28.74
C SER A 497 27.87 14.41 -27.25
N GLY A 498 29.12 14.76 -26.92
CA GLY A 498 29.57 15.07 -25.56
C GLY A 498 29.46 13.94 -24.52
N ASN A 499 29.20 12.70 -24.93
CA ASN A 499 29.26 11.55 -24.03
C ASN A 499 30.70 11.28 -23.60
N LYS A 500 30.88 10.83 -22.36
CA LYS A 500 32.19 10.74 -21.72
C LYS A 500 32.38 9.46 -20.90
N PHE A 501 33.52 8.79 -21.07
CA PHE A 501 34.01 7.76 -20.16
C PHE A 501 34.83 8.41 -19.06
N GLU A 502 34.63 7.96 -17.81
CA GLU A 502 35.52 8.28 -16.69
C GLU A 502 36.95 7.85 -17.03
N LEU A 503 37.90 8.78 -16.85
CA LEU A 503 39.33 8.52 -16.99
C LEU A 503 39.93 8.15 -15.64
N SER A 504 41.08 7.46 -15.66
CA SER A 504 41.84 7.09 -14.46
C SER A 504 41.04 6.27 -13.44
N SER A 505 40.01 5.55 -13.89
CA SER A 505 39.18 4.72 -13.02
C SER A 505 39.95 3.49 -12.55
N LYS A 506 39.93 3.21 -11.24
CA LYS A 506 40.52 1.98 -10.67
C LYS A 506 39.82 0.69 -11.14
N TRP A 507 38.62 0.83 -11.69
CA TRP A 507 37.80 -0.25 -12.22
C TRP A 507 37.87 -0.38 -13.75
N ALA A 508 38.68 0.42 -14.44
CA ALA A 508 38.91 0.23 -15.86
C ALA A 508 39.56 -1.16 -16.12
N PRO A 509 39.05 -1.95 -17.09
CA PRO A 509 39.75 -3.15 -17.57
C PRO A 509 41.19 -2.86 -18.01
N SER A 510 42.08 -3.84 -17.87
CA SER A 510 43.52 -3.68 -18.16
C SER A 510 43.89 -3.65 -19.65
N SER A 511 42.92 -3.85 -20.55
CA SER A 511 43.17 -3.94 -21.98
C SER A 511 43.45 -2.58 -22.63
N ASN A 512 44.08 -2.59 -23.81
CA ASN A 512 44.53 -1.35 -24.46
C ASN A 512 43.39 -0.36 -24.75
N ILE A 513 42.19 -0.82 -25.08
CA ILE A 513 41.03 0.04 -25.45
C ILE A 513 40.44 0.83 -24.26
N TRP A 514 40.91 0.52 -23.05
CA TRP A 514 40.48 1.13 -21.78
C TRP A 514 41.55 2.03 -21.16
N LYS A 515 42.73 2.15 -21.78
CA LYS A 515 43.74 3.12 -21.35
C LYS A 515 43.21 4.54 -21.56
N ASP A 516 43.55 5.46 -20.66
CA ASP A 516 43.10 6.86 -20.72
C ASP A 516 43.35 7.52 -22.08
N ALA A 517 44.48 7.23 -22.73
CA ALA A 517 44.77 7.76 -24.08
C ALA A 517 43.79 7.26 -25.17
N GLU A 518 43.23 6.06 -25.05
CA GLU A 518 42.19 5.55 -25.97
C GLU A 518 40.79 6.03 -25.59
N LEU A 519 40.49 6.13 -24.28
CA LEU A 519 39.25 6.73 -23.78
C LEU A 519 39.13 8.19 -24.20
N GLN A 520 40.24 8.95 -24.12
CA GLN A 520 40.26 10.36 -24.49
C GLN A 520 39.88 10.56 -25.97
N LYS A 521 40.31 9.67 -26.88
CA LYS A 521 39.96 9.77 -28.30
C LYS A 521 38.45 9.72 -28.54
N VAL A 522 37.74 8.81 -27.88
CA VAL A 522 36.27 8.74 -28.02
C VAL A 522 35.55 9.85 -27.25
N ASN A 523 36.14 10.36 -26.17
CA ASN A 523 35.62 11.51 -25.43
C ASN A 523 35.72 12.79 -26.28
N ASP A 524 36.82 12.97 -27.00
CA ASP A 524 37.05 14.10 -27.91
C ASP A 524 36.23 13.98 -29.20
N ASP A 525 36.09 12.77 -29.72
CA ASP A 525 35.29 12.46 -30.92
C ASP A 525 34.34 11.29 -30.63
N ASN A 526 33.08 11.60 -30.38
CA ASN A 526 32.03 10.62 -30.10
C ASN A 526 31.70 9.69 -31.30
N TYR A 527 32.24 9.96 -32.49
CA TYR A 527 32.18 9.08 -33.67
C TYR A 527 33.50 8.38 -33.96
N TYR A 528 34.48 8.47 -33.06
CA TYR A 528 35.82 7.94 -33.28
C TYR A 528 35.81 6.48 -33.74
N GLY A 529 36.54 6.21 -34.83
CA GLY A 529 36.72 4.87 -35.36
C GLY A 529 35.47 4.25 -35.99
N PHE A 530 34.40 5.02 -36.24
CA PHE A 530 33.14 4.49 -36.75
C PHE A 530 33.30 3.68 -38.05
N VAL A 531 33.99 4.22 -39.05
CA VAL A 531 34.18 3.54 -40.36
C VAL A 531 35.23 2.43 -40.32
N SER A 532 35.93 2.27 -39.19
CA SER A 532 36.99 1.29 -39.01
C SER A 532 36.48 0.09 -38.19
N ASN A 533 36.75 -1.13 -38.65
CA ASN A 533 36.40 -2.32 -37.89
C ASN A 533 37.42 -2.60 -36.76
N ASN A 534 37.58 -1.64 -35.84
CA ASN A 534 38.49 -1.68 -34.70
C ASN A 534 37.70 -1.74 -33.37
N ALA A 535 38.21 -2.47 -32.37
CA ALA A 535 37.66 -2.53 -31.02
C ALA A 535 37.68 -1.20 -30.26
N SER A 536 38.54 -0.23 -30.62
CA SER A 536 38.59 1.11 -29.99
C SER A 536 37.47 2.08 -30.42
N ARG A 537 36.63 1.70 -31.39
CA ARG A 537 35.57 2.60 -31.91
C ARG A 537 34.59 3.04 -30.83
N ALA A 538 33.93 4.16 -31.05
CA ALA A 538 32.95 4.73 -30.13
C ALA A 538 31.62 3.95 -30.09
N MET A 539 31.20 3.40 -31.23
CA MET A 539 29.90 2.76 -31.42
C MET A 539 30.02 1.44 -32.19
N ASN A 540 29.16 0.48 -31.89
CA ASN A 540 29.17 -0.84 -32.52
C ASN A 540 27.92 -1.13 -33.37
N PHE A 541 28.05 -2.03 -34.35
CA PHE A 541 26.96 -2.56 -35.16
C PHE A 541 26.88 -4.06 -34.97
N TRP A 542 25.72 -4.56 -34.54
CA TRP A 542 25.61 -5.95 -34.11
C TRP A 542 25.91 -6.94 -35.24
N SER A 543 25.23 -6.79 -36.38
CA SER A 543 25.29 -7.74 -37.51
C SER A 543 25.91 -7.13 -38.77
N LEU A 544 26.32 -5.85 -38.72
CA LEU A 544 26.83 -5.12 -39.90
C LEU A 544 28.32 -4.80 -39.74
N SER A 545 29.06 -4.92 -40.83
CA SER A 545 30.45 -4.47 -40.88
C SER A 545 30.49 -2.95 -41.08
N PRO A 546 31.33 -2.21 -40.33
CA PRO A 546 31.43 -0.77 -40.51
C PRO A 546 31.98 -0.38 -41.89
N SER A 547 31.40 0.66 -42.49
CA SER A 547 31.79 1.26 -43.77
C SER A 547 31.39 2.74 -43.81
N GLN A 548 31.91 3.51 -44.77
CA GLN A 548 31.47 4.90 -44.98
C GLN A 548 29.98 4.98 -45.32
N GLU A 549 29.49 4.08 -46.17
CA GLU A 549 28.07 4.02 -46.54
C GLU A 549 27.16 3.77 -45.33
N LEU A 550 27.58 2.92 -44.40
CA LEU A 550 26.85 2.72 -43.15
C LEU A 550 26.89 3.96 -42.27
N ALA A 551 28.00 4.71 -42.27
CA ALA A 551 28.13 5.95 -41.51
C ALA A 551 27.19 7.03 -42.03
N ASP A 552 27.18 7.25 -43.35
CA ASP A 552 26.33 8.25 -44.01
C ASP A 552 24.82 7.97 -43.77
N LYS A 553 24.47 6.70 -43.51
CA LYS A 553 23.10 6.29 -43.24
C LYS A 553 22.72 6.31 -41.76
N ALA A 554 23.60 5.82 -40.89
CA ALA A 554 23.29 5.57 -39.49
C ALA A 554 23.70 6.73 -38.57
N LEU A 555 24.52 7.69 -39.03
CA LEU A 555 24.96 8.82 -38.23
C LEU A 555 24.31 10.12 -38.65
N LEU A 556 23.96 10.93 -37.65
CA LEU A 556 23.52 12.30 -37.81
C LEU A 556 24.68 13.22 -37.42
N THR A 557 25.10 14.11 -38.31
CA THR A 557 26.12 15.12 -37.99
C THR A 557 25.58 16.27 -37.14
N GLU A 558 24.26 16.50 -37.22
CA GLU A 558 23.52 17.49 -36.46
C GLU A 558 22.11 16.96 -36.15
N PRO A 559 21.45 17.46 -35.09
CA PRO A 559 20.09 17.04 -34.80
C PRO A 559 19.10 17.48 -35.88
N VAL A 560 18.10 16.65 -36.17
CA VAL A 560 17.05 17.02 -37.11
C VAL A 560 16.14 18.07 -36.47
N SER A 561 15.83 19.13 -37.23
CA SER A 561 14.97 20.22 -36.75
C SER A 561 13.61 19.69 -36.27
N GLY A 562 13.23 20.03 -35.04
CA GLY A 562 11.97 19.62 -34.42
C GLY A 562 12.02 18.31 -33.62
N ASP A 563 13.09 17.52 -33.70
CA ASP A 563 13.20 16.25 -32.99
C ASP A 563 13.64 16.40 -31.52
N LEU A 564 14.33 17.49 -31.19
CA LEU A 564 14.79 17.77 -29.83
C LEU A 564 13.84 18.73 -29.13
N THR A 565 13.41 18.36 -27.93
CA THR A 565 12.63 19.21 -27.02
C THR A 565 13.39 19.58 -25.76
N TYR A 566 14.39 18.78 -25.41
CA TYR A 566 15.27 19.07 -24.28
C TYR A 566 16.24 20.20 -24.65
N THR A 567 16.34 21.20 -23.79
CA THR A 567 17.16 22.41 -24.06
C THR A 567 18.14 22.77 -22.94
N LYS A 568 18.02 22.17 -21.76
CA LYS A 568 18.85 22.49 -20.58
C LYS A 568 20.01 21.52 -20.39
N TYR A 569 20.85 21.42 -21.40
CA TYR A 569 21.98 20.49 -21.40
C TYR A 569 23.04 20.85 -20.34
N GLU A 570 23.38 19.88 -19.49
CA GLU A 570 24.59 19.91 -18.67
C GLU A 570 25.75 19.28 -19.46
N THR A 571 27.01 19.57 -19.10
CA THR A 571 28.13 18.73 -19.57
C THR A 571 28.05 17.34 -18.93
N ALA A 572 28.67 16.32 -19.51
CA ALA A 572 28.65 14.98 -18.91
C ALA A 572 29.21 14.95 -17.47
N ASP A 573 30.24 15.74 -17.17
CA ASP A 573 30.79 15.83 -15.81
C ASP A 573 29.82 16.51 -14.82
N ALA A 574 29.12 17.57 -15.26
CA ALA A 574 28.11 18.24 -14.44
C ALA A 574 26.90 17.31 -14.19
N ALA A 575 26.44 16.63 -15.24
CA ALA A 575 25.37 15.64 -15.16
C ALA A 575 25.70 14.53 -14.17
N PHE A 576 26.95 14.05 -14.16
CA PHE A 576 27.40 13.09 -13.16
C PHE A 576 27.20 13.58 -11.73
N GLN A 577 27.61 14.82 -11.40
CA GLN A 577 27.43 15.39 -10.07
C GLN A 577 25.95 15.57 -9.71
N SER A 578 25.15 16.08 -10.65
CA SER A 578 23.71 16.27 -10.47
C SER A 578 22.99 14.95 -10.19
N VAL A 579 23.24 13.93 -11.00
CA VAL A 579 22.55 12.62 -10.94
C VAL A 579 22.87 11.87 -9.65
N VAL A 580 24.14 11.75 -9.25
CA VAL A 580 24.51 11.00 -8.04
C VAL A 580 24.09 11.69 -6.74
N THR A 581 23.57 12.92 -6.83
CA THR A 581 23.09 13.69 -5.68
C THR A 581 21.56 13.76 -5.62
N LYS A 582 20.87 13.80 -6.77
CA LYS A 582 19.44 14.16 -6.85
C LYS A 582 18.54 13.06 -7.39
N ALA A 583 19.07 12.07 -8.11
CA ALA A 583 18.22 11.05 -8.73
C ALA A 583 17.55 10.15 -7.68
N GLY A 584 16.38 9.61 -8.02
CA GLY A 584 15.63 8.63 -7.25
C GLY A 584 14.52 9.23 -6.39
N ALA A 585 13.86 8.37 -5.62
CA ALA A 585 12.80 8.73 -4.67
C ALA A 585 13.41 9.43 -3.46
N SER A 586 13.74 10.70 -3.64
CA SER A 586 14.43 11.53 -2.66
C SER A 586 13.52 12.10 -1.58
N LEU A 587 12.21 12.18 -1.84
CA LEU A 587 11.20 12.63 -0.90
C LEU A 587 10.29 11.47 -0.47
N PRO A 588 9.83 11.47 0.79
CA PRO A 588 10.23 12.34 1.91
C PRO A 588 11.70 12.20 2.36
N ARG A 589 12.34 11.07 2.08
CA ARG A 589 13.80 10.85 2.18
C ARG A 589 14.19 9.62 1.34
N TYR A 590 15.45 9.49 0.94
CA TYR A 590 15.99 8.23 0.40
C TYR A 590 15.91 7.09 1.43
N ASP A 591 15.69 5.87 0.94
CA ASP A 591 15.85 4.69 1.77
C ASP A 591 17.30 4.16 1.76
N GLU A 592 17.55 3.09 2.51
CA GLU A 592 18.90 2.52 2.65
C GLU A 592 19.50 2.05 1.31
N VAL A 593 18.66 1.59 0.37
CA VAL A 593 19.10 1.05 -0.93
C VAL A 593 19.41 2.18 -1.91
N ASP A 594 18.55 3.19 -2.00
CA ASP A 594 18.80 4.35 -2.86
C ASP A 594 20.05 5.11 -2.35
N THR A 595 20.14 5.32 -1.04
CA THR A 595 21.35 5.85 -0.39
C THR A 595 22.56 4.96 -0.67
N ARG A 596 22.37 3.63 -0.73
CA ARG A 596 23.44 2.69 -1.08
C ARG A 596 24.05 3.03 -2.43
N VAL A 597 23.19 2.88 -3.43
CA VAL A 597 23.50 2.92 -4.85
C VAL A 597 24.05 4.28 -5.26
N LEU A 598 23.48 5.38 -4.76
CA LEU A 598 23.98 6.72 -5.05
C LEU A 598 25.42 6.89 -4.55
N ALA A 599 25.74 6.44 -3.34
CA ALA A 599 27.08 6.59 -2.78
C ALA A 599 28.12 5.68 -3.48
N GLU A 600 27.71 4.50 -3.96
CA GLU A 600 28.54 3.62 -4.80
C GLU A 600 28.81 4.25 -6.17
N ALA A 601 27.77 4.77 -6.83
CA ALA A 601 27.88 5.47 -8.10
C ALA A 601 28.71 6.76 -7.99
N ALA A 602 28.63 7.46 -6.86
CA ALA A 602 29.47 8.62 -6.53
C ALA A 602 30.93 8.23 -6.22
N GLY A 603 31.20 6.95 -5.92
CA GLY A 603 32.53 6.43 -5.58
C GLY A 603 32.99 6.83 -4.18
N THR A 604 32.05 7.25 -3.33
CA THR A 604 32.30 7.51 -1.89
C THR A 604 32.41 6.22 -1.09
N ARG A 605 31.91 5.11 -1.65
CA ARG A 605 32.17 3.74 -1.21
C ARG A 605 32.26 2.80 -2.40
N ASP A 606 32.87 1.63 -2.18
CA ASP A 606 32.91 0.56 -3.18
C ASP A 606 31.64 -0.31 -3.16
N PRO A 607 31.27 -0.93 -4.29
CA PRO A 607 30.14 -1.85 -4.36
C PRO A 607 30.22 -3.00 -3.36
N GLN A 608 29.14 -3.19 -2.59
CA GLN A 608 29.16 -4.06 -1.40
C GLN A 608 28.64 -5.48 -1.66
N TYR A 609 27.58 -5.61 -2.47
CA TYR A 609 26.82 -6.86 -2.61
C TYR A 609 26.97 -7.46 -4.01
N GLY A 610 26.86 -8.78 -4.14
CA GLY A 610 26.92 -9.46 -5.44
C GLY A 610 26.24 -10.83 -5.39
N GLY A 611 25.86 -11.34 -6.55
CA GLY A 611 25.20 -12.64 -6.69
C GLY A 611 26.13 -13.82 -6.43
N GLN A 612 25.60 -14.89 -5.81
CA GLN A 612 26.34 -16.10 -5.48
C GLN A 612 26.85 -16.86 -6.72
N ARG A 613 26.22 -16.69 -7.88
CA ARG A 613 26.56 -17.44 -9.10
C ARG A 613 27.35 -16.64 -10.14
N GLY A 614 27.49 -15.32 -9.94
CA GLY A 614 28.11 -14.40 -10.91
C GLY A 614 29.39 -13.72 -10.44
N ASN A 615 29.64 -13.62 -9.12
CA ASN A 615 30.79 -12.96 -8.49
C ASN A 615 31.06 -11.51 -8.97
N LYS A 616 30.06 -10.82 -9.54
CA LYS A 616 30.13 -9.42 -10.00
C LYS A 616 29.57 -8.50 -8.93
N LEU A 617 30.43 -7.79 -8.22
CA LEU A 617 29.99 -6.82 -7.21
C LEU A 617 29.11 -5.72 -7.85
N GLY A 618 28.01 -5.42 -7.18
CA GLY A 618 26.87 -4.62 -7.62
C GLY A 618 25.71 -5.42 -8.22
N ILE A 619 25.97 -6.56 -8.87
CA ILE A 619 24.92 -7.31 -9.58
C ILE A 619 24.51 -8.51 -8.74
N ILE A 620 23.29 -8.46 -8.20
CA ILE A 620 22.75 -9.46 -7.28
C ILE A 620 21.85 -10.49 -7.98
N ASP A 621 21.66 -11.65 -7.35
CA ASP A 621 20.77 -12.71 -7.84
C ASP A 621 19.37 -12.65 -7.18
N SER A 622 19.30 -12.14 -5.95
CA SER A 622 18.10 -12.04 -5.14
C SER A 622 18.24 -10.86 -4.17
N PRO A 623 17.16 -10.16 -3.79
CA PRO A 623 17.18 -9.16 -2.73
C PRO A 623 17.77 -9.68 -1.41
N SER A 624 17.64 -10.98 -1.13
CA SER A 624 18.23 -11.64 0.04
C SER A 624 19.76 -11.60 0.09
N ALA A 625 20.43 -11.26 -1.01
CA ALA A 625 21.88 -11.06 -1.04
C ALA A 625 22.33 -9.75 -0.36
N ILE A 626 21.40 -8.84 -0.09
CA ILE A 626 21.65 -7.56 0.55
C ILE A 626 21.44 -7.68 2.06
N THR A 627 22.38 -7.13 2.83
CA THR A 627 22.19 -6.93 4.27
C THR A 627 21.69 -5.51 4.51
N LEU A 628 20.55 -5.39 5.19
CA LEU A 628 19.94 -4.11 5.57
C LEU A 628 20.14 -3.86 7.07
N GLN A 629 20.23 -2.59 7.47
CA GLN A 629 20.29 -2.21 8.89
C GLN A 629 18.95 -2.42 9.60
N SER A 630 17.85 -2.25 8.86
CA SER A 630 16.49 -2.52 9.31
C SER A 630 15.64 -2.97 8.13
N HIS A 631 14.97 -4.09 8.29
CA HIS A 631 14.10 -4.65 7.26
C HIS A 631 12.64 -4.64 7.68
N ASP A 632 11.77 -4.78 6.68
CA ASP A 632 10.35 -5.03 6.90
C ASP A 632 10.17 -6.33 7.71
N GLU A 633 9.17 -6.33 8.60
CA GLU A 633 8.80 -7.49 9.43
C GLU A 633 7.52 -8.16 8.89
N PHE A 634 6.96 -7.62 7.81
CA PHE A 634 5.80 -8.19 7.15
C PHE A 634 6.10 -9.60 6.62
N VAL A 635 5.05 -10.41 6.48
CA VAL A 635 5.11 -11.71 5.80
C VAL A 635 4.04 -11.67 4.71
N ALA A 636 4.48 -11.64 3.46
CA ALA A 636 3.54 -11.65 2.33
C ALA A 636 2.96 -13.05 2.17
N LEU A 637 1.67 -13.17 1.84
CA LEU A 637 1.07 -14.46 1.52
C LEU A 637 0.97 -14.60 0.00
N ASP A 638 1.41 -15.73 -0.53
CA ASP A 638 1.11 -16.11 -1.91
C ASP A 638 -0.39 -16.46 -2.01
N GLU A 639 -1.19 -15.68 -2.73
CA GLU A 639 -2.65 -15.93 -2.81
C GLU A 639 -3.01 -17.21 -3.57
N ALA A 640 -2.14 -17.73 -4.43
CA ALA A 640 -2.39 -18.96 -5.18
C ALA A 640 -2.13 -20.22 -4.33
N THR A 641 -1.25 -20.13 -3.33
CA THR A 641 -0.80 -21.28 -2.53
C THR A 641 -1.07 -21.14 -1.03
N GLY A 642 -1.38 -19.94 -0.55
CA GLY A 642 -1.60 -19.62 0.86
C GLY A 642 -0.34 -19.64 1.71
N GLN A 643 0.86 -19.73 1.12
CA GLN A 643 2.12 -19.82 1.86
C GLN A 643 2.69 -18.44 2.22
N GLU A 644 3.28 -18.37 3.41
CA GLU A 644 4.09 -17.25 3.89
C GLU A 644 5.37 -17.12 3.06
N ILE A 645 5.61 -15.93 2.53
CA ILE A 645 6.82 -15.51 1.83
C ILE A 645 7.57 -14.55 2.76
N ASP A 646 8.81 -14.91 3.05
CA ASP A 646 9.74 -14.05 3.76
C ASP A 646 10.06 -12.81 2.92
N VAL A 647 9.65 -11.63 3.41
CA VAL A 647 9.92 -10.33 2.79
C VAL A 647 10.88 -9.47 3.62
N THR A 648 11.65 -10.08 4.53
CA THR A 648 12.69 -9.41 5.36
C THR A 648 13.88 -8.88 4.55
N CYS A 649 13.85 -9.01 3.22
CA CYS A 649 14.84 -8.42 2.32
C CYS A 649 14.49 -6.98 1.88
N TYR A 650 13.35 -6.42 2.30
CA TYR A 650 12.92 -5.06 1.96
C TYR A 650 13.29 -4.03 3.04
N PRO A 651 13.66 -2.78 2.69
CA PRO A 651 13.95 -1.73 3.67
C PRO A 651 12.72 -1.40 4.52
N ARG A 652 12.91 -1.23 5.83
CA ARG A 652 11.84 -0.78 6.73
C ARG A 652 11.51 0.69 6.47
N LEU A 653 10.35 0.95 5.88
CA LEU A 653 9.83 2.30 5.64
C LEU A 653 8.79 2.65 6.72
N GLN A 654 9.24 2.96 7.94
CA GLN A 654 8.34 3.28 9.06
C GLN A 654 7.95 4.76 9.11
N MET A 655 6.81 5.03 9.75
CA MET A 655 6.45 6.36 10.22
C MET A 655 7.37 6.79 11.36
N ASP A 656 7.69 8.08 11.42
CA ASP A 656 8.37 8.67 12.57
C ASP A 656 7.32 8.95 13.66
N SER A 657 7.69 8.95 14.95
CA SER A 657 6.77 9.10 16.11
C SER A 657 6.01 10.43 16.17
N TYR A 658 6.31 11.35 15.26
CA TYR A 658 5.71 12.68 15.13
C TYR A 658 4.92 12.84 13.82
N ASP A 659 4.82 11.78 13.00
CA ASP A 659 3.93 11.74 11.82
C ASP A 659 2.48 11.49 12.28
N CYS A 660 1.96 12.31 13.18
CA CYS A 660 0.53 12.36 13.47
C CYS A 660 -0.16 12.97 12.25
N GLY A 661 -0.98 12.19 11.54
CA GLY A 661 -1.42 12.51 10.17
C GLY A 661 -1.83 13.97 9.94
N VAL A 662 -1.45 14.50 8.76
CA VAL A 662 -1.89 15.81 8.24
C VAL A 662 -3.41 15.90 8.33
N LEU A 663 -3.89 16.91 9.06
CA LEU A 663 -5.31 17.25 9.05
C LEU A 663 -5.63 17.92 7.72
N ASP A 664 -6.58 17.32 7.03
CA ASP A 664 -7.22 17.78 5.80
C ASP A 664 -8.71 17.47 6.04
N SER A 665 -9.44 18.48 6.46
CA SER A 665 -10.80 18.37 6.99
C SER A 665 -11.83 18.11 5.89
N ASP A 666 -11.66 18.68 4.70
CA ASP A 666 -12.58 18.54 3.58
C ASP A 666 -12.15 17.51 2.52
N GLY A 667 -10.91 17.02 2.61
CA GLY A 667 -10.39 15.94 1.78
C GLY A 667 -9.90 16.38 0.41
N ASP A 668 -9.60 17.66 0.20
CA ASP A 668 -9.21 18.22 -1.10
C ASP A 668 -7.72 18.05 -1.45
N GLY A 669 -6.94 17.47 -0.53
CA GLY A 669 -5.51 17.23 -0.70
C GLY A 669 -4.59 18.27 -0.06
N LEU A 670 -5.13 19.36 0.47
CA LEU A 670 -4.40 20.41 1.15
C LEU A 670 -4.43 20.22 2.67
N PRO A 671 -3.33 20.50 3.39
CA PRO A 671 -3.38 20.61 4.84
C PRO A 671 -4.20 21.85 5.28
N ASP A 672 -5.11 21.71 6.25
CA ASP A 672 -5.90 22.84 6.80
C ASP A 672 -5.02 24.04 7.20
N ALA A 673 -3.84 23.72 7.73
CA ALA A 673 -2.85 24.69 8.16
C ALA A 673 -2.27 25.50 7.00
N TYR A 674 -1.96 24.82 5.90
CA TYR A 674 -1.46 25.44 4.69
C TYR A 674 -2.54 26.30 4.04
N GLU A 675 -3.78 25.80 4.00
CA GLU A 675 -4.92 26.56 3.49
C GLU A 675 -5.13 27.85 4.26
N THR A 676 -5.14 27.78 5.59
CA THR A 676 -5.25 28.96 6.45
C THR A 676 -4.12 29.95 6.19
N GLU A 677 -2.88 29.46 6.03
CA GLU A 677 -1.71 30.30 5.75
C GLU A 677 -1.82 31.03 4.41
N VAL A 678 -2.32 30.35 3.37
CA VAL A 678 -2.43 30.91 2.00
C VAL A 678 -3.80 31.55 1.71
N GLY A 679 -4.68 31.61 2.72
CA GLY A 679 -5.98 32.29 2.64
C GLY A 679 -7.09 31.49 1.94
N LEU A 680 -6.96 30.16 1.88
CA LEU A 680 -7.99 29.21 1.46
C LEU A 680 -8.86 28.80 2.66
N ASN A 681 -9.97 28.11 2.40
CA ASN A 681 -10.89 27.67 3.44
C ASN A 681 -10.77 26.15 3.72
N PRO A 682 -10.28 25.74 4.91
CA PRO A 682 -10.13 24.33 5.29
C PRO A 682 -11.39 23.45 5.33
N ASN A 683 -12.53 23.99 4.92
CA ASN A 683 -13.81 23.29 4.90
C ASN A 683 -14.49 23.40 3.52
N ASP A 684 -13.79 23.90 2.50
CA ASP A 684 -14.28 24.04 1.13
C ASP A 684 -13.51 23.13 0.16
N PRO A 685 -14.02 21.92 -0.12
CA PRO A 685 -13.29 20.94 -0.93
C PRO A 685 -13.13 21.35 -2.40
N SER A 686 -13.69 22.49 -2.80
CA SER A 686 -13.52 23.04 -4.14
C SER A 686 -12.24 23.85 -4.30
N ASP A 687 -11.59 24.29 -3.22
CA ASP A 687 -10.39 25.12 -3.29
C ASP A 687 -9.16 24.34 -3.75
N GLY A 688 -8.94 23.10 -3.31
CA GLY A 688 -7.85 22.22 -3.75
C GLY A 688 -7.73 22.08 -5.27
N PRO A 689 -8.77 21.64 -5.99
CA PRO A 689 -8.73 21.48 -7.45
C PRO A 689 -8.84 22.81 -8.22
N LYS A 690 -9.13 23.94 -7.57
CA LYS A 690 -9.31 25.24 -8.22
C LYS A 690 -8.01 25.73 -8.85
N LEU A 691 -8.08 26.12 -10.11
CA LEU A 691 -6.94 26.66 -10.84
C LEU A 691 -6.61 28.09 -10.40
N SER A 692 -5.34 28.33 -10.10
CA SER A 692 -4.77 29.66 -9.91
C SER A 692 -4.55 30.38 -11.24
N THR A 693 -4.13 31.65 -11.21
CA THR A 693 -3.77 32.42 -12.41
C THR A 693 -2.60 31.82 -13.19
N SER A 694 -1.80 30.96 -12.55
CA SER A 694 -0.72 30.22 -13.21
C SER A 694 -1.23 29.05 -14.07
N GLY A 695 -2.48 28.64 -13.88
CA GLY A 695 -3.07 27.45 -14.49
C GLY A 695 -2.82 26.15 -13.72
N TYR A 696 -2.03 26.17 -12.64
CA TYR A 696 -1.95 25.07 -11.68
C TYR A 696 -3.06 25.17 -10.63
N SER A 697 -3.58 24.01 -10.20
CA SER A 697 -4.48 23.92 -9.04
C SER A 697 -3.77 24.27 -7.73
N ASN A 698 -4.52 24.66 -6.70
CA ASN A 698 -3.94 24.94 -5.38
C ASN A 698 -3.22 23.69 -4.81
N LEU A 699 -3.78 22.50 -5.03
CA LEU A 699 -3.12 21.23 -4.71
C LEU A 699 -1.78 21.07 -5.46
N GLU A 700 -1.73 21.36 -6.76
CA GLU A 700 -0.48 21.29 -7.51
C GLU A 700 0.55 22.30 -7.02
N LEU A 701 0.14 23.53 -6.64
CA LEU A 701 1.04 24.51 -6.06
C LEU A 701 1.67 23.99 -4.76
N PHE A 702 0.87 23.38 -3.88
CA PHE A 702 1.37 22.74 -2.66
C PHE A 702 2.35 21.60 -2.99
N LEU A 703 1.97 20.67 -3.86
CA LEU A 703 2.81 19.53 -4.25
C LEU A 703 4.14 19.97 -4.92
N ASN A 704 4.11 21.07 -5.67
CA ASN A 704 5.29 21.64 -6.31
C ASN A 704 6.20 22.31 -5.29
N GLY A 705 5.62 23.08 -4.35
CA GLY A 705 6.37 23.68 -3.24
C GLY A 705 7.03 22.63 -2.33
N VAL A 706 6.39 21.49 -2.12
CA VAL A 706 7.02 20.36 -1.39
C VAL A 706 8.18 19.79 -2.21
N ALA A 707 7.98 19.60 -3.52
CA ALA A 707 8.97 18.99 -4.39
C ALA A 707 10.23 19.85 -4.63
N ASP A 708 10.09 21.18 -4.62
CA ASP A 708 11.22 22.11 -4.81
C ASP A 708 11.84 22.61 -3.48
N GLY A 709 11.25 22.20 -2.35
CA GLY A 709 11.71 22.52 -1.00
C GLY A 709 11.31 23.91 -0.50
N GLN A 710 10.41 24.63 -1.19
CA GLN A 710 9.83 25.88 -0.67
C GLN A 710 8.86 25.62 0.48
N ILE A 711 8.22 24.44 0.50
CA ILE A 711 7.30 23.98 1.54
C ILE A 711 7.95 22.79 2.24
N ASP A 712 8.27 22.94 3.52
CA ASP A 712 8.57 21.77 4.35
C ASP A 712 7.24 21.12 4.77
N ALA A 713 6.86 20.05 4.05
CA ALA A 713 5.63 19.31 4.36
C ALA A 713 5.53 18.93 5.84
N LYS A 714 6.66 18.76 6.55
CA LYS A 714 6.67 18.42 7.97
C LYS A 714 5.99 19.47 8.84
N GLN A 715 6.07 20.75 8.47
CA GLN A 715 5.42 21.86 9.17
C GLN A 715 3.89 21.75 9.13
N TYR A 716 3.36 21.09 8.12
CA TYR A 716 1.92 20.87 7.92
C TYR A 716 1.48 19.45 8.32
N THR A 717 2.44 18.51 8.47
CA THR A 717 2.20 17.19 9.08
C THR A 717 2.16 17.22 10.59
N GLN A 718 2.71 18.26 11.22
CA GLN A 718 2.52 18.49 12.64
C GLN A 718 1.11 19.04 12.82
N ARG A 719 0.24 18.28 13.48
CA ARG A 719 -1.10 18.76 13.87
C ARG A 719 -0.96 20.16 14.45
N GLN A 720 -1.66 21.16 13.93
CA GLN A 720 -1.43 22.54 14.37
C GLN A 720 -1.67 22.67 15.87
N PRO A 721 -0.88 23.48 16.60
CA PRO A 721 -1.20 23.85 17.96
C PRO A 721 -2.61 24.46 17.97
N VAL A 722 -3.54 23.80 18.66
CA VAL A 722 -4.88 24.38 18.89
C VAL A 722 -4.69 25.66 19.70
N ALA A 723 -5.59 26.63 19.59
CA ALA A 723 -5.53 27.86 20.37
C ALA A 723 -5.53 27.55 21.88
N LYS A 724 -4.59 28.19 22.62
CA LYS A 724 -4.43 28.02 24.07
C LYS A 724 -5.76 28.07 24.81
N MET A 725 -6.13 26.95 25.41
CA MET A 725 -7.21 26.88 26.38
C MET A 725 -6.91 27.83 27.54
N ASN A 726 -7.73 28.87 27.71
CA ASN A 726 -7.62 29.83 28.83
C ASN A 726 -8.17 29.23 30.14
N GLY A 727 -7.66 28.06 30.54
CA GLY A 727 -8.09 27.34 31.74
C GLY A 727 -9.45 26.63 31.58
N PHE A 728 -9.91 26.02 32.67
CA PHE A 728 -11.17 25.29 32.74
C PHE A 728 -12.37 26.22 32.91
N ASN A 729 -13.51 25.88 32.30
CA ASN A 729 -14.73 26.66 32.43
C ASN A 729 -15.36 26.52 33.83
N ALA A 730 -15.16 25.37 34.49
CA ALA A 730 -15.59 25.12 35.86
C ALA A 730 -14.56 24.30 36.65
N VAL A 731 -14.48 24.55 37.95
CA VAL A 731 -13.70 23.76 38.90
C VAL A 731 -14.64 23.22 39.97
N VAL A 732 -14.57 21.91 40.23
CA VAL A 732 -15.44 21.19 41.17
C VAL A 732 -14.64 20.69 42.37
N GLY A 733 -15.09 21.01 43.58
CA GLY A 733 -14.49 20.51 44.82
C GLY A 733 -14.76 21.39 46.04
N GLU A 734 -14.29 20.91 47.20
CA GLU A 734 -14.42 21.65 48.46
C GLU A 734 -13.79 23.05 48.33
N GLY A 735 -14.54 24.08 48.74
CA GLY A 735 -14.11 25.48 48.65
C GLY A 735 -14.23 26.14 47.26
N GLU A 736 -14.67 25.40 46.23
CA GLU A 736 -14.90 25.93 44.88
C GLU A 736 -16.35 26.40 44.66
N ALA A 737 -16.57 27.15 43.57
CA ALA A 737 -17.89 27.64 43.17
C ALA A 737 -18.89 26.49 42.94
N TYR A 738 -18.40 25.34 42.46
CA TYR A 738 -19.20 24.13 42.25
C TYR A 738 -18.75 23.03 43.23
N GLN A 739 -19.68 22.55 44.06
CA GLN A 739 -19.42 21.45 45.00
C GLN A 739 -19.73 20.07 44.38
N THR A 740 -20.53 20.02 43.31
CA THR A 740 -20.92 18.80 42.61
C THR A 740 -20.69 18.93 41.11
N ILE A 741 -20.47 17.80 40.43
CA ILE A 741 -20.23 17.75 38.98
C ILE A 741 -21.50 18.12 38.21
N GLN A 742 -22.66 17.64 38.65
CA GLN A 742 -23.94 17.99 38.02
C GLN A 742 -24.18 19.50 38.03
N ALA A 743 -23.90 20.19 39.14
CA ALA A 743 -24.08 21.65 39.21
C ALA A 743 -23.15 22.42 38.23
N ALA A 744 -21.96 21.89 37.94
CA ALA A 744 -21.07 22.47 36.94
C ALA A 744 -21.59 22.24 35.51
N ILE A 745 -22.16 21.07 35.23
CA ILE A 745 -22.80 20.76 33.93
C ILE A 745 -24.05 21.63 33.73
N ASP A 746 -24.91 21.75 34.74
CA ASP A 746 -26.15 22.53 34.69
C ASP A 746 -25.88 24.03 34.46
N ALA A 747 -24.70 24.51 34.85
CA ALA A 747 -24.28 25.90 34.67
C ALA A 747 -23.63 26.17 33.30
N ALA A 748 -23.36 25.14 32.50
CA ALA A 748 -22.77 25.29 31.19
C ALA A 748 -23.72 26.02 30.23
N PRO A 749 -23.23 26.92 29.36
CA PRO A 749 -24.04 27.53 28.33
C PRO A 749 -24.71 26.46 27.44
N ASN A 750 -25.96 26.67 27.06
CA ASN A 750 -26.69 25.76 26.18
C ASN A 750 -26.28 25.95 24.71
N ASP A 751 -25.03 25.64 24.41
CA ASP A 751 -24.41 25.64 23.09
C ASP A 751 -23.44 24.45 22.95
N ALA A 752 -22.87 24.24 21.76
CA ALA A 752 -21.92 23.16 21.48
C ALA A 752 -20.44 23.56 21.69
N THR A 753 -20.18 24.71 22.33
CA THR A 753 -18.80 25.13 22.59
C THR A 753 -18.12 24.17 23.59
N PRO A 754 -16.82 23.90 23.46
CA PRO A 754 -16.13 23.03 24.41
C PRO A 754 -16.28 23.55 25.85
N TYR A 755 -16.71 22.68 26.77
CA TYR A 755 -16.87 23.01 28.18
C TYR A 755 -16.06 22.06 29.06
N TYR A 756 -14.96 22.58 29.58
CA TYR A 756 -13.99 21.84 30.35
C TYR A 756 -14.25 22.00 31.85
N ILE A 757 -14.35 20.87 32.56
CA ILE A 757 -14.58 20.81 34.00
C ILE A 757 -13.40 20.09 34.68
N PHE A 758 -12.71 20.80 35.56
CA PHE A 758 -11.65 20.22 36.40
C PHE A 758 -12.23 19.76 37.74
N VAL A 759 -12.03 18.51 38.10
CA VAL A 759 -12.56 17.90 39.33
C VAL A 759 -11.40 17.61 40.28
N LYS A 760 -11.38 18.30 41.43
CA LYS A 760 -10.34 18.10 42.44
C LYS A 760 -10.37 16.68 43.02
N LYS A 761 -9.31 16.32 43.75
CA LYS A 761 -9.27 15.10 44.54
C LYS A 761 -10.43 15.08 45.54
N GLY A 762 -11.17 13.98 45.60
CA GLY A 762 -12.34 13.81 46.46
C GLY A 762 -13.21 12.63 46.01
N THR A 763 -14.19 12.27 46.84
CA THR A 763 -15.25 11.32 46.47
C THR A 763 -16.56 12.09 46.31
N TYR A 764 -17.12 12.03 45.12
CA TYR A 764 -18.33 12.73 44.71
C TYR A 764 -19.45 11.72 44.56
N GLU A 765 -20.33 11.66 45.56
CA GLU A 765 -21.45 10.72 45.61
C GLU A 765 -22.67 11.28 44.87
N GLY A 766 -23.20 10.52 43.91
CA GLY A 766 -24.43 10.88 43.19
C GLY A 766 -24.43 10.49 41.72
N HIS A 767 -25.62 10.56 41.11
CA HIS A 767 -25.79 10.37 39.68
C HIS A 767 -25.37 11.62 38.90
N VAL A 768 -24.69 11.43 37.78
CA VAL A 768 -24.33 12.51 36.84
C VAL A 768 -24.94 12.21 35.47
N GLN A 769 -25.71 13.16 34.95
CA GLN A 769 -26.28 13.14 33.61
C GLN A 769 -25.54 14.16 32.74
N ILE A 770 -24.98 13.69 31.62
CA ILE A 770 -24.33 14.53 30.60
C ILE A 770 -25.18 14.49 29.33
N ASP A 771 -26.02 15.51 29.16
CA ASP A 771 -26.89 15.72 28.01
C ASP A 771 -26.50 16.93 27.14
N ARG A 772 -25.40 17.61 27.50
CA ARG A 772 -24.75 18.67 26.72
C ARG A 772 -23.59 18.11 25.89
N GLN A 773 -23.55 18.48 24.62
CA GLN A 773 -22.43 18.15 23.71
C GLN A 773 -21.13 18.82 24.18
N ASN A 774 -19.98 18.22 23.84
CA ASN A 774 -18.66 18.85 24.00
C ASN A 774 -18.27 19.14 25.46
N VAL A 775 -18.57 18.20 26.37
CA VAL A 775 -18.21 18.27 27.79
C VAL A 775 -16.96 17.44 28.06
N HIS A 776 -15.97 18.03 28.73
CA HIS A 776 -14.69 17.39 29.04
C HIS A 776 -14.47 17.39 30.56
N LEU A 777 -14.45 16.20 31.16
CA LEU A 777 -14.25 16.01 32.60
C LEU A 777 -12.82 15.53 32.87
N MET A 778 -12.01 16.38 33.51
CA MET A 778 -10.64 16.04 33.90
C MET A 778 -10.54 15.97 35.43
N GLY A 779 -10.16 14.81 35.96
CA GLY A 779 -9.84 14.66 37.37
C GLY A 779 -8.43 15.12 37.69
N GLN A 780 -8.22 15.56 38.93
CA GLN A 780 -6.90 15.83 39.49
C GLN A 780 -6.06 14.54 39.62
N SER A 781 -6.71 13.41 39.91
CA SER A 781 -6.03 12.15 40.18
C SER A 781 -6.91 10.97 39.78
N ARG A 782 -6.41 10.14 38.86
CA ARG A 782 -7.04 8.87 38.47
C ARG A 782 -7.58 8.08 39.66
N ASP A 783 -6.77 7.86 40.69
CA ASP A 783 -7.15 7.00 41.82
C ASP A 783 -7.89 7.71 42.96
N ASN A 784 -7.88 9.05 43.01
CA ASN A 784 -8.38 9.81 44.17
C ASN A 784 -9.45 10.86 43.82
N THR A 785 -9.75 11.07 42.55
CA THR A 785 -10.93 11.79 42.08
C THR A 785 -11.97 10.74 41.68
N VAL A 786 -12.88 10.42 42.60
CA VAL A 786 -13.81 9.30 42.47
C VAL A 786 -15.23 9.82 42.36
N ILE A 787 -15.91 9.47 41.27
CA ILE A 787 -17.34 9.69 41.08
C ILE A 787 -18.03 8.36 41.39
N SER A 788 -18.91 8.36 42.38
CA SER A 788 -19.40 7.13 43.00
C SER A 788 -20.91 7.14 43.14
N TRP A 789 -21.53 5.99 42.87
CA TRP A 789 -22.93 5.75 43.22
C TRP A 789 -23.18 4.28 43.54
N ASN A 790 -24.44 3.91 43.82
CA ASN A 790 -24.77 2.60 44.35
C ASN A 790 -26.15 2.07 43.91
N LYS A 791 -26.57 2.30 42.66
CA LYS A 791 -27.83 1.75 42.15
C LYS A 791 -27.66 0.40 41.46
N ILE A 792 -28.68 -0.45 41.58
CA ILE A 792 -28.77 -1.80 40.99
C ILE A 792 -30.06 -1.94 40.18
N ALA A 793 -30.07 -2.86 39.20
CA ALA A 793 -31.24 -3.09 38.35
C ALA A 793 -32.44 -3.69 39.13
N ALA A 794 -32.23 -4.30 40.29
CA ALA A 794 -33.37 -4.72 41.13
C ALA A 794 -34.18 -3.53 41.68
N GLU A 795 -33.61 -2.33 41.68
CA GLU A 795 -34.26 -1.08 42.12
C GLU A 795 -34.93 -0.30 40.97
N GLY A 796 -34.88 -0.77 39.72
CA GLY A 796 -35.45 -0.07 38.56
C GLY A 796 -34.94 -0.54 37.20
N ASN A 797 -35.10 0.26 36.14
CA ASN A 797 -34.49 -0.06 34.85
C ASN A 797 -32.95 -0.04 34.98
N VAL A 798 -32.25 -1.05 34.44
CA VAL A 798 -30.78 -1.15 34.43
C VAL A 798 -30.12 0.12 33.86
N ASP A 799 -30.75 0.75 32.86
CA ASP A 799 -30.32 2.01 32.25
C ASP A 799 -30.20 3.17 33.25
N ASN A 800 -30.96 3.12 34.35
CA ASN A 800 -31.00 4.15 35.39
C ASN A 800 -30.05 3.86 36.56
N THR A 801 -29.23 2.81 36.44
CA THR A 801 -28.29 2.41 37.50
C THR A 801 -26.90 3.00 37.35
N SER A 802 -26.61 3.64 36.21
CA SER A 802 -25.30 4.18 35.90
C SER A 802 -24.91 5.31 36.85
N THR A 803 -23.67 5.29 37.33
CA THR A 803 -23.11 6.42 38.09
C THR A 803 -23.03 7.66 37.20
N ILE A 804 -22.61 7.47 35.94
CA ILE A 804 -22.68 8.49 34.90
C ILE A 804 -23.45 7.98 33.68
N ASN A 805 -24.41 8.78 33.21
CA ASN A 805 -25.12 8.56 31.96
C ASN A 805 -24.78 9.69 30.97
N VAL A 806 -24.35 9.31 29.77
CA VAL A 806 -23.98 10.25 28.71
C VAL A 806 -24.96 10.07 27.55
N THR A 807 -25.71 11.11 27.22
CA THR A 807 -26.67 11.11 26.10
C THR A 807 -26.30 12.11 25.00
N ALA A 808 -25.19 12.83 25.16
CA ALA A 808 -24.66 13.76 24.18
C ALA A 808 -23.28 13.35 23.66
N GLN A 809 -22.99 13.76 22.41
CA GLN A 809 -21.76 13.42 21.68
C GLN A 809 -20.57 14.32 22.07
N ASP A 810 -19.37 13.96 21.63
CA ASP A 810 -18.13 14.72 21.87
C ASP A 810 -17.79 14.87 23.36
N VAL A 811 -17.97 13.80 24.15
CA VAL A 811 -17.73 13.83 25.60
C VAL A 811 -16.44 13.09 25.93
N SER A 812 -15.63 13.69 26.81
CA SER A 812 -14.38 13.07 27.27
C SER A 812 -14.23 12.99 28.78
N PHE A 813 -13.54 11.95 29.23
CA PHE A 813 -13.16 11.72 30.62
C PHE A 813 -11.66 11.47 30.71
N ASP A 814 -10.98 12.17 31.61
CA ASP A 814 -9.54 12.01 31.84
C ASP A 814 -9.19 11.96 33.33
N ASN A 815 -8.25 11.08 33.69
CA ASN A 815 -7.55 11.07 34.99
C ASN A 815 -8.50 11.07 36.22
N LEU A 816 -9.55 10.24 36.18
CA LEU A 816 -10.51 10.06 37.27
C LEU A 816 -11.00 8.59 37.40
N THR A 817 -11.74 8.30 38.46
CA THR A 817 -12.43 7.02 38.67
C THR A 817 -13.95 7.20 38.60
N ILE A 818 -14.64 6.35 37.83
CA ILE A 818 -16.10 6.23 37.83
C ILE A 818 -16.45 4.87 38.43
N ARG A 819 -17.24 4.86 39.51
CA ARG A 819 -17.49 3.67 40.31
C ARG A 819 -18.96 3.45 40.62
N ASN A 820 -19.45 2.24 40.37
CA ASN A 820 -20.60 1.72 41.08
C ASN A 820 -20.15 0.78 42.21
N THR A 821 -20.57 1.06 43.43
CA THR A 821 -20.10 0.36 44.64
C THR A 821 -20.80 -0.98 44.89
N ARG A 822 -21.82 -1.32 44.09
CA ARG A 822 -22.59 -2.54 44.24
C ARG A 822 -21.82 -3.75 43.75
N THR A 823 -21.98 -4.86 44.47
CA THR A 823 -21.19 -6.08 44.25
C THR A 823 -22.08 -7.22 43.75
N ASN A 824 -22.14 -8.35 44.46
CA ASN A 824 -22.81 -9.57 44.04
C ASN A 824 -24.34 -9.51 44.19
N GLU A 825 -24.96 -8.42 43.73
CA GLU A 825 -26.39 -8.09 43.88
C GLU A 825 -27.13 -7.94 42.53
N GLY A 826 -26.46 -8.19 41.40
CA GLY A 826 -27.00 -8.06 40.04
C GLY A 826 -26.33 -6.93 39.24
N GLN A 827 -26.96 -6.52 38.13
CA GLN A 827 -26.44 -5.51 37.22
C GLN A 827 -26.36 -4.13 37.90
N ALA A 828 -25.21 -3.46 37.77
CA ALA A 828 -24.97 -2.16 38.38
C ALA A 828 -23.93 -1.34 37.58
N LEU A 829 -24.39 -0.38 36.79
CA LEU A 829 -23.53 0.34 35.85
C LEU A 829 -22.68 1.39 36.55
N ALA A 830 -21.39 1.48 36.20
CA ALA A 830 -20.56 2.63 36.50
C ALA A 830 -20.75 3.71 35.42
N LEU A 831 -20.66 3.33 34.15
CA LEU A 831 -20.77 4.25 33.02
C LEU A 831 -21.71 3.70 31.95
N TYR A 832 -22.60 4.56 31.44
CA TYR A 832 -23.37 4.29 30.24
C TYR A 832 -23.23 5.44 29.24
N THR A 833 -22.66 5.14 28.07
CA THR A 833 -22.45 6.11 26.99
C THR A 833 -23.41 5.86 25.82
N LYS A 834 -24.52 6.60 25.78
CA LYS A 834 -25.57 6.57 24.74
C LYS A 834 -25.34 7.59 23.62
N ALA A 835 -24.10 7.85 23.23
CA ALA A 835 -23.76 8.86 22.24
C ALA A 835 -22.50 8.50 21.44
N ASP A 836 -22.29 9.20 20.32
CA ASP A 836 -21.12 9.04 19.46
C ASP A 836 -19.94 9.91 19.93
N ARG A 837 -18.74 9.56 19.48
CA ARG A 837 -17.47 10.29 19.73
C ARG A 837 -17.16 10.48 21.22
N ILE A 838 -16.98 9.36 21.91
CA ILE A 838 -16.66 9.33 23.34
C ILE A 838 -15.19 8.99 23.56
N ILE A 839 -14.51 9.73 24.43
CA ILE A 839 -13.10 9.51 24.77
C ILE A 839 -12.93 9.26 26.26
N ILE A 840 -12.23 8.19 26.62
CA ILE A 840 -11.93 7.83 28.01
C ILE A 840 -10.43 7.58 28.10
N THR A 841 -9.68 8.50 28.69
CA THR A 841 -8.22 8.41 28.85
C THR A 841 -7.84 8.35 30.32
N ASN A 842 -6.81 7.58 30.68
CA ASN A 842 -6.25 7.59 32.04
C ASN A 842 -7.29 7.35 33.17
N CYS A 843 -8.39 6.62 32.91
CA CYS A 843 -9.49 6.46 33.86
C CYS A 843 -9.53 5.07 34.51
N ASN A 844 -10.20 4.97 35.65
CA ASN A 844 -10.65 3.70 36.21
C ASN A 844 -12.18 3.61 36.10
N LEU A 845 -12.70 2.57 35.44
CA LEU A 845 -14.12 2.21 35.47
C LEU A 845 -14.27 0.99 36.39
N GLU A 846 -14.98 1.17 37.52
CA GLU A 846 -15.03 0.18 38.59
C GLU A 846 -16.47 -0.24 38.89
N GLY A 847 -16.76 -1.52 38.76
CA GLY A 847 -18.05 -2.10 39.10
C GLY A 847 -17.95 -3.61 39.33
N TRP A 848 -19.10 -4.29 39.32
CA TRP A 848 -19.16 -5.74 39.49
C TRP A 848 -19.73 -6.43 38.26
N GLN A 849 -21.05 -6.51 38.11
CA GLN A 849 -21.70 -6.95 36.87
C GLN A 849 -22.12 -5.71 36.06
N ASP A 850 -21.93 -5.73 34.74
CA ASP A 850 -22.34 -4.66 33.81
C ASP A 850 -21.65 -3.30 34.08
N THR A 851 -20.32 -3.27 34.26
CA THR A 851 -19.61 -2.05 34.67
C THR A 851 -19.69 -0.91 33.65
N TYR A 852 -19.45 -1.20 32.36
CA TYR A 852 -19.47 -0.22 31.29
C TYR A 852 -20.40 -0.66 30.16
N ARG A 853 -21.39 0.17 29.83
CA ARG A 853 -22.28 -0.04 28.70
C ARG A 853 -22.00 0.96 27.57
N THR A 854 -21.80 0.45 26.35
CA THR A 854 -21.72 1.27 25.14
C THR A 854 -23.10 1.50 24.53
N GLY A 855 -23.19 2.44 23.57
CA GLY A 855 -24.43 2.83 22.91
C GLY A 855 -24.92 1.78 21.89
N LYS A 856 -25.34 2.26 20.73
CA LYS A 856 -25.81 1.43 19.60
C LYS A 856 -24.78 1.43 18.46
N ASP A 857 -24.96 0.56 17.46
CA ASP A 857 -24.15 0.55 16.25
C ASP A 857 -24.00 1.98 15.67
N GLY A 858 -22.77 2.33 15.28
CA GLY A 858 -22.40 3.66 14.79
C GLY A 858 -22.01 4.68 15.88
N HIS A 859 -22.22 4.38 17.17
CA HIS A 859 -21.66 5.19 18.26
C HIS A 859 -20.22 4.75 18.54
N ARG A 860 -19.25 5.63 18.28
CA ARG A 860 -17.82 5.31 18.27
C ARG A 860 -17.12 5.81 19.52
N HIS A 861 -16.32 4.95 20.16
CA HIS A 861 -15.62 5.30 21.40
C HIS A 861 -14.12 4.94 21.33
N LEU A 862 -13.28 5.78 21.95
CA LEU A 862 -11.88 5.47 22.28
C LEU A 862 -11.74 5.33 23.80
N VAL A 863 -11.20 4.21 24.25
CA VAL A 863 -10.80 3.98 25.64
C VAL A 863 -9.31 3.68 25.66
N ARG A 864 -8.50 4.57 26.25
CA ARG A 864 -7.03 4.48 26.20
C ARG A 864 -6.39 4.61 27.57
N ASN A 865 -5.32 3.84 27.82
CA ASN A 865 -4.53 3.86 29.07
C ASN A 865 -5.41 3.78 30.34
N SER A 866 -6.51 3.03 30.26
CA SER A 866 -7.57 3.01 31.27
C SER A 866 -7.76 1.61 31.83
N LYS A 867 -8.29 1.51 33.06
CA LYS A 867 -8.57 0.23 33.72
C LYS A 867 -10.07 0.03 33.82
N VAL A 868 -10.57 -1.10 33.35
CA VAL A 868 -11.97 -1.51 33.54
C VAL A 868 -11.99 -2.75 34.42
N SER A 869 -12.73 -2.68 35.54
CA SER A 869 -12.78 -3.75 36.54
C SER A 869 -14.19 -4.29 36.70
N GLY A 870 -14.35 -5.61 36.71
CA GLY A 870 -15.65 -6.25 36.91
C GLY A 870 -15.62 -7.78 36.93
N THR A 871 -16.79 -8.38 36.74
CA THR A 871 -17.02 -9.84 36.82
C THR A 871 -17.72 -10.41 35.60
N THR A 872 -19.04 -10.35 35.54
CA THR A 872 -19.84 -10.81 34.40
C THR A 872 -20.19 -9.62 33.52
N ASP A 873 -19.92 -9.74 32.22
CA ASP A 873 -20.33 -8.81 31.16
C ASP A 873 -19.92 -7.35 31.45
N PHE A 874 -18.76 -7.16 32.06
CA PHE A 874 -18.42 -5.85 32.59
C PHE A 874 -18.13 -4.80 31.51
N ILE A 875 -18.03 -5.21 30.24
CA ILE A 875 -18.15 -4.35 29.06
C ILE A 875 -19.22 -4.92 28.12
N TYR A 876 -20.28 -4.18 27.84
CA TYR A 876 -21.41 -4.68 27.03
C TYR A 876 -22.15 -3.59 26.25
N GLY A 877 -23.00 -3.99 25.30
CA GLY A 877 -23.75 -3.07 24.42
C GLY A 877 -23.32 -3.16 22.94
N ALA A 878 -23.69 -2.16 22.14
CA ALA A 878 -23.59 -2.21 20.68
C ALA A 878 -22.81 -1.05 20.05
N GLY A 879 -22.20 -0.16 20.83
CA GLY A 879 -21.29 0.88 20.30
C GLY A 879 -19.99 0.29 19.73
N GLU A 880 -19.42 0.91 18.72
CA GLU A 880 -18.12 0.53 18.14
C GLU A 880 -16.97 1.15 18.95
N ALA A 881 -16.31 0.37 19.80
CA ALA A 881 -15.32 0.88 20.76
C ALA A 881 -13.91 0.29 20.55
N PHE A 882 -12.92 1.18 20.46
CA PHE A 882 -11.50 0.84 20.40
C PHE A 882 -10.87 1.02 21.79
N PHE A 883 -10.38 -0.09 22.36
CA PHE A 883 -9.71 -0.13 23.65
C PHE A 883 -8.21 -0.30 23.42
N ASP A 884 -7.43 0.74 23.70
CA ASP A 884 -5.99 0.83 23.43
C ASP A 884 -5.19 0.89 24.72
N ASP A 885 -4.27 -0.05 24.93
CA ASP A 885 -3.44 -0.12 26.14
C ASP A 885 -4.26 -0.09 27.44
N VAL A 886 -5.34 -0.89 27.47
CA VAL A 886 -6.25 -0.96 28.62
C VAL A 886 -5.89 -2.10 29.56
N THR A 887 -6.14 -1.91 30.85
CA THR A 887 -6.11 -2.99 31.84
C THR A 887 -7.53 -3.52 32.10
N LEU A 888 -7.74 -4.80 31.84
CA LEU A 888 -9.00 -5.50 32.13
C LEU A 888 -8.82 -6.29 33.43
N HIS A 889 -9.47 -5.85 34.50
CA HIS A 889 -9.25 -6.37 35.85
C HIS A 889 -10.42 -7.21 36.35
N VAL A 890 -10.20 -8.52 36.46
CA VAL A 890 -11.22 -9.50 36.79
C VAL A 890 -11.32 -9.71 38.31
N LEU A 891 -12.51 -9.60 38.89
CA LEU A 891 -12.67 -9.55 40.36
C LEU A 891 -12.96 -10.89 41.05
N ARG A 892 -13.39 -11.94 40.32
CA ARG A 892 -13.60 -13.30 40.88
C ARG A 892 -12.98 -14.38 39.99
N THR A 893 -13.29 -15.67 40.22
CA THR A 893 -12.70 -16.81 39.50
C THR A 893 -13.50 -17.33 38.31
N SER A 894 -14.78 -16.98 38.16
CA SER A 894 -15.61 -17.32 36.99
C SER A 894 -16.27 -16.06 36.46
N ASN A 895 -15.88 -15.65 35.24
CA ASN A 895 -16.12 -14.31 34.69
C ASN A 895 -16.22 -14.33 33.17
N VAL A 896 -16.77 -13.24 32.65
CA VAL A 896 -16.88 -12.96 31.23
C VAL A 896 -16.56 -11.47 31.05
N ILE A 897 -15.55 -11.15 30.25
CA ILE A 897 -15.12 -9.76 30.07
C ILE A 897 -16.15 -8.98 29.25
N VAL A 898 -16.48 -9.47 28.04
CA VAL A 898 -17.36 -8.75 27.12
C VAL A 898 -18.66 -9.48 26.77
N ALA A 899 -19.75 -8.71 26.63
CA ALA A 899 -21.04 -9.16 26.12
C ALA A 899 -21.60 -8.20 25.05
N PRO A 900 -21.02 -8.17 23.84
CA PRO A 900 -21.45 -7.31 22.75
C PRO A 900 -22.83 -7.69 22.16
N ASP A 901 -23.57 -6.69 21.65
CA ASP A 901 -24.92 -6.80 21.05
C ASP A 901 -25.06 -6.06 19.70
N HIS A 902 -24.01 -6.09 18.89
CA HIS A 902 -24.02 -5.38 17.60
C HIS A 902 -24.97 -6.02 16.57
N ILE A 903 -25.62 -5.19 15.75
CA ILE A 903 -26.55 -5.65 14.70
C ILE A 903 -25.79 -6.00 13.42
N SER A 904 -24.99 -5.06 12.91
CA SER A 904 -24.20 -5.23 11.68
C SER A 904 -22.91 -4.40 11.75
N PRO A 905 -22.04 -4.65 12.74
CA PRO A 905 -20.87 -3.81 12.99
C PRO A 905 -19.83 -3.96 11.88
N LYS A 906 -19.14 -2.87 11.54
CA LYS A 906 -17.94 -2.96 10.69
C LYS A 906 -16.78 -3.56 11.50
N TYR A 907 -16.58 -3.07 12.73
CA TYR A 907 -15.49 -3.51 13.62
C TYR A 907 -15.95 -4.01 14.99
N GLY A 908 -17.01 -3.46 15.57
CA GLY A 908 -17.53 -3.87 16.88
C GLY A 908 -16.63 -3.43 18.03
N TYR A 909 -16.25 -4.35 18.93
CA TYR A 909 -15.24 -4.08 19.97
C TYR A 909 -13.85 -4.54 19.56
N VAL A 910 -12.86 -3.67 19.71
CA VAL A 910 -11.45 -3.97 19.42
C VAL A 910 -10.61 -3.67 20.65
N PHE A 911 -9.92 -4.68 21.17
CA PHE A 911 -8.96 -4.53 22.26
C PHE A 911 -7.56 -4.71 21.70
N ARG A 912 -6.77 -3.64 21.66
CA ARG A 912 -5.38 -3.67 21.19
C ARG A 912 -4.43 -3.35 22.32
N ASN A 913 -3.39 -4.17 22.47
CA ASN A 913 -2.39 -4.03 23.53
C ASN A 913 -3.00 -4.12 24.96
N ALA A 914 -4.11 -4.85 25.13
CA ALA A 914 -4.76 -4.96 26.41
C ALA A 914 -3.96 -5.84 27.38
N THR A 915 -3.97 -5.50 28.68
CA THR A 915 -3.44 -6.33 29.75
C THR A 915 -4.57 -6.90 30.59
N ILE A 916 -4.64 -8.22 30.77
CA ILE A 916 -5.64 -8.88 31.62
C ILE A 916 -5.01 -9.25 32.96
N THR A 917 -5.70 -8.87 34.04
CA THR A 917 -5.29 -9.10 35.43
C THR A 917 -6.46 -9.64 36.25
N ALA A 918 -6.17 -10.23 37.41
CA ALA A 918 -7.19 -10.68 38.34
C ALA A 918 -6.89 -10.24 39.78
N ALA A 919 -7.95 -9.95 40.53
CA ALA A 919 -7.86 -9.67 41.96
C ALA A 919 -7.47 -10.92 42.77
N GLN A 920 -7.85 -12.11 42.30
CA GLN A 920 -7.52 -13.40 42.90
C GLN A 920 -6.54 -14.14 42.00
N SER A 921 -5.38 -14.51 42.53
CA SER A 921 -4.37 -15.28 41.76
C SER A 921 -4.92 -16.65 41.39
N GLY A 922 -4.73 -17.05 40.12
CA GLY A 922 -5.24 -18.32 39.60
C GLY A 922 -6.68 -18.24 39.09
N SER A 923 -7.24 -17.03 38.94
CA SER A 923 -8.55 -16.84 38.29
C SER A 923 -8.52 -17.31 36.84
N THR A 924 -9.66 -17.83 36.38
CA THR A 924 -9.88 -18.19 34.98
C THR A 924 -11.05 -17.35 34.43
N THR A 925 -10.96 -16.87 33.20
CA THR A 925 -12.03 -16.06 32.58
C THR A 925 -12.29 -16.44 31.14
N ALA A 926 -13.52 -16.28 30.68
CA ALA A 926 -13.82 -16.18 29.26
C ALA A 926 -13.57 -14.73 28.80
N LEU A 927 -13.16 -14.56 27.55
CA LEU A 927 -13.02 -13.27 26.90
C LEU A 927 -14.38 -12.66 26.61
N GLY A 928 -15.37 -13.46 26.20
CA GLY A 928 -16.70 -12.92 25.97
C GLY A 928 -17.74 -13.95 25.61
N ARG A 929 -18.96 -13.43 25.41
CA ARG A 929 -20.13 -14.18 24.94
C ARG A 929 -21.07 -13.29 24.11
N PRO A 930 -21.76 -13.82 23.10
CA PRO A 930 -22.55 -13.01 22.17
C PRO A 930 -23.93 -12.68 22.76
N TRP A 931 -24.13 -11.48 23.27
CA TRP A 931 -25.45 -11.07 23.80
C TRP A 931 -26.30 -10.53 22.65
N GLY A 932 -27.40 -11.20 22.31
CA GLY A 932 -28.25 -10.78 21.19
C GLY A 932 -27.56 -10.71 19.82
N ASN A 933 -28.34 -10.32 18.80
CA ASN A 933 -27.90 -9.93 17.45
C ASN A 933 -26.71 -10.72 16.82
N THR A 934 -25.79 -10.02 16.13
CA THR A 934 -24.64 -10.63 15.40
C THR A 934 -23.28 -9.99 15.74
N PRO A 935 -22.88 -10.03 17.02
CA PRO A 935 -21.77 -9.23 17.53
C PRO A 935 -20.41 -9.56 16.92
N LYS A 936 -19.51 -8.56 16.99
CA LYS A 936 -18.12 -8.63 16.53
C LYS A 936 -17.14 -8.17 17.62
N VAL A 937 -16.09 -8.97 17.87
CA VAL A 937 -15.01 -8.67 18.84
C VAL A 937 -13.66 -9.15 18.33
N ALA A 938 -12.61 -8.36 18.54
CA ALA A 938 -11.21 -8.75 18.35
C ALA A 938 -10.33 -8.36 19.55
N PHE A 939 -9.52 -9.31 20.04
CA PHE A 939 -8.41 -9.08 20.98
C PHE A 939 -7.07 -9.23 20.25
N ILE A 940 -6.21 -8.20 20.28
CA ILE A 940 -4.98 -8.12 19.49
C ILE A 940 -3.83 -7.72 20.40
N ASN A 941 -2.73 -8.49 20.38
CA ASN A 941 -1.55 -8.27 21.23
C ASN A 941 -1.91 -8.20 22.73
N THR A 942 -2.69 -9.17 23.21
CA THR A 942 -3.20 -9.16 24.59
C THR A 942 -2.22 -9.83 25.55
N GLN A 943 -1.87 -9.17 26.65
CA GLN A 943 -0.95 -9.65 27.66
C GLN A 943 -1.70 -10.20 28.88
N LEU A 944 -1.48 -11.46 29.24
CA LEU A 944 -1.98 -12.04 30.50
C LEU A 944 -0.95 -11.85 31.60
N THR A 945 -1.37 -11.47 32.80
CA THR A 945 -0.49 -11.53 33.99
C THR A 945 -0.54 -12.91 34.66
N SER A 946 0.43 -13.20 35.54
CA SER A 946 0.47 -14.48 36.28
C SER A 946 -0.73 -14.73 37.19
N SER A 947 -1.54 -13.69 37.43
CA SER A 947 -2.76 -13.76 38.24
C SER A 947 -3.94 -14.42 37.52
N VAL A 948 -3.94 -14.50 36.18
CA VAL A 948 -5.12 -14.87 35.38
C VAL A 948 -4.79 -15.84 34.25
N SER A 949 -5.78 -16.65 33.87
CA SER A 949 -5.77 -17.52 32.70
C SER A 949 -7.06 -17.35 31.88
N ILE A 950 -6.98 -17.60 30.57
CA ILE A 950 -8.16 -17.67 29.70
C ILE A 950 -8.61 -19.13 29.59
N THR A 951 -9.93 -19.37 29.56
CA THR A 951 -10.47 -20.71 29.30
C THR A 951 -9.95 -21.25 27.95
N ALA A 952 -9.78 -22.57 27.81
CA ALA A 952 -9.27 -23.15 26.55
C ALA A 952 -10.09 -22.70 25.33
N GLN A 953 -11.42 -22.68 25.49
CA GLN A 953 -12.39 -22.23 24.47
C GLN A 953 -12.36 -20.71 24.25
N GLY A 954 -11.88 -19.91 25.20
CA GLY A 954 -11.86 -18.44 25.17
C GLY A 954 -13.22 -17.77 25.25
N TRP A 955 -14.22 -18.34 24.57
CA TRP A 955 -15.56 -17.80 24.39
C TRP A 955 -16.62 -18.80 24.86
N ILE A 956 -17.80 -18.30 25.25
CA ILE A 956 -18.94 -19.14 25.68
C ILE A 956 -20.23 -18.74 24.96
N ASP A 957 -21.22 -19.64 24.98
CA ASP A 957 -22.55 -19.43 24.37
C ASP A 957 -23.41 -18.43 25.16
N MET A 958 -24.33 -17.77 24.44
CA MET A 958 -25.43 -16.95 24.95
C MET A 958 -26.49 -16.85 23.83
N ASP A 959 -27.42 -15.90 23.85
CA ASP A 959 -28.57 -15.80 22.93
C ASP A 959 -28.21 -15.27 21.52
N GLY A 960 -27.06 -14.62 21.37
CA GLY A 960 -26.55 -14.08 20.11
C GLY A 960 -25.76 -15.06 19.24
N LEU A 961 -25.60 -14.72 17.95
CA LEU A 961 -24.78 -15.50 17.00
C LEU A 961 -23.71 -14.61 16.34
N PRO A 962 -22.46 -14.66 16.80
CA PRO A 962 -21.45 -13.67 16.43
C PRO A 962 -21.12 -13.71 14.94
N SER A 963 -20.82 -12.55 14.37
CA SER A 963 -20.15 -12.46 13.07
C SER A 963 -18.67 -12.81 13.21
N GLN A 964 -18.01 -12.36 14.28
CA GLN A 964 -16.63 -12.72 14.61
C GLN A 964 -16.32 -12.54 16.11
N MET A 965 -15.64 -13.51 16.71
CA MET A 965 -15.06 -13.41 18.06
C MET A 965 -13.67 -14.00 18.01
N ALA A 966 -12.66 -13.12 17.91
CA ALA A 966 -11.32 -13.55 17.52
C ALA A 966 -10.19 -12.97 18.39
N GLU A 967 -9.06 -13.67 18.37
CA GLU A 967 -7.81 -13.25 19.00
C GLU A 967 -6.65 -13.23 17.99
N TYR A 968 -5.65 -12.39 18.28
CA TYR A 968 -4.33 -12.40 17.66
C TYR A 968 -3.26 -12.12 18.71
N ASN A 969 -2.22 -12.95 18.73
CA ASN A 969 -1.02 -12.73 19.55
C ASN A 969 -1.31 -12.48 21.05
N THR A 970 -2.14 -13.35 21.65
CA THR A 970 -2.31 -13.39 23.11
C THR A 970 -1.06 -14.00 23.75
N MET A 971 -0.51 -13.36 24.77
CA MET A 971 0.76 -13.73 25.42
C MET A 971 0.56 -14.05 26.91
N ASP A 972 1.34 -15.00 27.42
CA ASP A 972 1.45 -15.31 28.85
C ASP A 972 2.30 -14.26 29.58
N ALA A 973 2.36 -14.30 30.91
CA ALA A 973 3.07 -13.32 31.75
C ALA A 973 4.56 -13.13 31.44
N ASN A 974 5.18 -14.05 30.71
CA ASN A 974 6.59 -13.97 30.30
C ASN A 974 6.76 -13.48 28.86
N GLY A 975 5.66 -13.14 28.17
CA GLY A 975 5.65 -12.72 26.78
C GLY A 975 5.61 -13.87 25.76
N ASN A 976 5.37 -15.11 26.19
CA ASN A 976 5.25 -16.24 25.24
C ASN A 976 3.84 -16.32 24.66
N ALA A 977 3.72 -16.68 23.39
CA ALA A 977 2.42 -16.89 22.75
C ALA A 977 1.61 -18.02 23.42
N VAL A 978 0.33 -17.75 23.67
CA VAL A 978 -0.64 -18.72 24.18
C VAL A 978 -1.16 -19.60 23.03
N ASP A 979 -1.36 -20.90 23.27
CA ASP A 979 -2.00 -21.80 22.30
C ASP A 979 -3.48 -21.45 22.12
N LEU A 980 -3.84 -21.07 20.89
CA LEU A 980 -5.19 -20.68 20.49
C LEU A 980 -5.96 -21.79 19.75
N SER A 981 -5.37 -22.98 19.56
CA SER A 981 -5.95 -24.07 18.76
C SER A 981 -7.29 -24.59 19.30
N GLN A 982 -7.55 -24.39 20.60
CA GLN A 982 -8.77 -24.83 21.29
C GLN A 982 -9.87 -23.76 21.33
N ARG A 983 -9.68 -22.60 20.70
CA ARG A 983 -10.70 -21.54 20.74
C ARG A 983 -12.00 -21.96 20.07
N LYS A 984 -13.12 -21.58 20.68
CA LYS A 984 -14.47 -21.90 20.22
C LYS A 984 -14.72 -21.24 18.88
N THR A 985 -15.10 -22.05 17.89
CA THR A 985 -15.45 -21.60 16.54
C THR A 985 -16.93 -21.81 16.21
N SER A 986 -17.70 -22.46 17.08
CA SER A 986 -19.11 -22.78 16.86
C SER A 986 -19.94 -22.32 18.06
N PHE A 987 -20.90 -21.44 17.80
CA PHE A 987 -21.76 -20.80 18.81
C PHE A 987 -23.20 -21.24 18.62
N THR A 988 -23.86 -21.60 19.72
CA THR A 988 -25.26 -22.06 19.72
C THR A 988 -26.10 -21.13 20.59
N ASN A 989 -27.19 -20.61 20.04
CA ASN A 989 -28.10 -19.75 20.79
C ASN A 989 -29.19 -20.53 21.53
N ASP A 990 -29.98 -19.82 22.33
CA ASP A 990 -31.08 -20.40 23.13
C ASP A 990 -32.16 -21.13 22.30
N ALA A 991 -32.28 -20.79 21.02
CA ALA A 991 -33.18 -21.47 20.07
C ALA A 991 -32.58 -22.76 19.47
N GLY A 992 -31.33 -23.11 19.82
CA GLY A 992 -30.59 -24.25 19.28
C GLY A 992 -29.96 -24.00 17.92
N THR A 993 -30.04 -22.78 17.38
CA THR A 993 -29.39 -22.41 16.11
C THR A 993 -27.90 -22.25 16.32
N THR A 994 -27.10 -22.80 15.41
CA THR A 994 -25.64 -22.77 15.50
C THR A 994 -25.00 -21.98 14.35
N LYS A 995 -23.96 -21.18 14.64
CA LYS A 995 -23.19 -20.41 13.65
C LYS A 995 -21.69 -20.58 13.88
N THR A 996 -20.93 -20.64 12.79
CA THR A 996 -19.45 -20.68 12.84
C THR A 996 -18.88 -19.27 12.88
N SER A 997 -17.85 -19.06 13.68
CA SER A 997 -17.10 -17.82 13.84
C SER A 997 -15.59 -18.09 13.78
N LYS A 998 -14.82 -17.24 13.11
CA LYS A 998 -13.36 -17.35 13.07
C LYS A 998 -12.78 -16.86 14.40
N ALA A 999 -12.03 -17.73 15.08
CA ALA A 999 -11.54 -17.46 16.43
C ALA A 999 -10.08 -16.96 16.52
N VAL A 1000 -9.29 -17.11 15.46
CA VAL A 1000 -7.88 -16.67 15.40
C VAL A 1000 -7.67 -15.88 14.13
N LEU A 1001 -7.17 -14.65 14.25
CA LEU A 1001 -6.87 -13.78 13.11
C LEU A 1001 -5.49 -14.09 12.52
N THR A 1002 -5.30 -13.79 11.23
CA THR A 1002 -3.97 -13.69 10.63
C THR A 1002 -3.31 -12.34 10.96
N PRO A 1003 -1.98 -12.18 10.76
CA PRO A 1003 -1.32 -10.88 10.91
C PRO A 1003 -1.99 -9.78 10.05
N LYS A 1004 -2.28 -10.06 8.77
CA LYS A 1004 -2.97 -9.13 7.86
C LYS A 1004 -4.35 -8.72 8.38
N GLU A 1005 -5.12 -9.66 8.91
CA GLU A 1005 -6.43 -9.37 9.48
C GLU A 1005 -6.30 -8.52 10.76
N ALA A 1006 -5.38 -8.86 11.66
CA ALA A 1006 -5.11 -8.08 12.87
C ALA A 1006 -4.65 -6.64 12.54
N ASP A 1007 -3.90 -6.45 11.46
CA ASP A 1007 -3.47 -5.14 10.99
C ASP A 1007 -4.59 -4.30 10.36
N SER A 1008 -5.71 -4.90 9.97
CA SER A 1008 -6.89 -4.13 9.54
C SER A 1008 -7.63 -3.46 10.71
N TYR A 1009 -7.39 -3.91 11.94
CA TYR A 1009 -8.00 -3.36 13.16
C TYR A 1009 -7.17 -2.21 13.76
N LYS A 1010 -7.00 -1.11 13.03
CA LYS A 1010 -6.32 0.11 13.53
C LYS A 1010 -7.32 1.18 13.92
N LEU A 1011 -6.97 1.94 14.96
CA LEU A 1011 -7.80 3.01 15.51
C LEU A 1011 -8.29 3.97 14.42
N ASN A 1012 -7.38 4.49 13.59
CA ASN A 1012 -7.71 5.43 12.52
C ASN A 1012 -8.59 4.82 11.42
N TYR A 1013 -8.64 3.49 11.26
CA TYR A 1013 -9.54 2.84 10.30
C TYR A 1013 -10.93 2.58 10.88
N MET A 1014 -10.99 2.38 12.20
CA MET A 1014 -12.22 2.08 12.92
C MET A 1014 -13.01 3.34 13.25
N LEU A 1015 -12.36 4.35 13.84
CA LEU A 1015 -13.07 5.47 14.45
C LEU A 1015 -13.26 6.68 13.52
N ARG A 1016 -12.50 6.81 12.43
CA ARG A 1016 -12.63 7.97 11.52
C ARG A 1016 -14.02 8.14 10.92
N GLY A 1017 -14.72 7.05 10.58
CA GLY A 1017 -16.03 7.14 9.94
C GLY A 1017 -16.03 7.99 8.65
N SER A 1018 -17.21 8.45 8.22
CA SER A 1018 -17.36 9.37 7.09
C SER A 1018 -17.17 10.85 7.46
N ASP A 1019 -17.10 11.16 8.75
CA ASP A 1019 -16.90 12.51 9.30
C ASP A 1019 -15.45 12.77 9.72
N ASN A 1020 -14.52 11.87 9.34
CA ASN A 1020 -13.09 11.99 9.60
C ASN A 1020 -12.69 12.18 11.08
N TRP A 1021 -13.51 11.69 12.03
CA TRP A 1021 -13.24 11.87 13.46
C TRP A 1021 -11.85 11.36 13.88
N ASP A 1022 -10.97 12.27 14.30
CA ASP A 1022 -9.61 11.95 14.73
C ASP A 1022 -9.56 11.63 16.24
N ALA A 1023 -10.14 10.48 16.60
CA ALA A 1023 -10.14 10.02 17.99
C ALA A 1023 -8.73 9.85 18.56
N ASP A 1024 -7.74 9.48 17.73
CA ASP A 1024 -6.35 9.30 18.17
C ASP A 1024 -5.75 10.62 18.65
N TRP A 1025 -6.05 11.71 17.95
CA TRP A 1025 -5.65 13.05 18.38
C TRP A 1025 -6.32 13.48 19.67
N GLN A 1026 -7.64 13.34 19.70
CA GLN A 1026 -8.41 13.82 20.81
C GLN A 1026 -8.09 13.06 22.11
N GLY A 1027 -7.74 11.77 22.00
CA GLY A 1027 -7.24 10.93 23.08
C GLY A 1027 -5.71 10.82 23.16
N PHE A 1028 -4.95 11.74 22.54
CA PHE A 1028 -3.49 11.70 22.57
C PHE A 1028 -2.95 12.12 23.94
N ILE A 1029 -2.17 11.23 24.57
CA ILE A 1029 -1.50 11.51 25.84
C ILE A 1029 -0.17 12.18 25.54
N LEU A 1030 -0.05 13.47 25.90
CA LEU A 1030 1.16 14.24 25.66
C LEU A 1030 2.35 13.70 26.47
N PRO A 1031 3.59 13.70 25.93
CA PRO A 1031 4.79 13.36 26.68
C PRO A 1031 5.01 14.27 27.89
N ALA A 1032 5.81 13.80 28.85
CA ALA A 1032 6.15 14.59 30.03
C ALA A 1032 6.90 15.87 29.65
N PRO A 1033 6.57 17.03 30.24
CA PRO A 1033 7.32 18.26 29.99
C PRO A 1033 8.74 18.16 30.58
N THR A 1034 9.69 18.85 29.97
CA THR A 1034 11.04 18.96 30.55
C THR A 1034 11.02 19.96 31.69
N ILE A 1035 11.45 19.58 32.89
CA ILE A 1035 11.50 20.45 34.08
C ILE A 1035 12.92 20.96 34.34
N ASN A 1036 13.04 22.26 34.64
CA ASN A 1036 14.26 22.93 35.08
C ASN A 1036 14.04 23.62 36.44
N VAL A 1037 14.93 23.35 37.40
CA VAL A 1037 14.87 23.93 38.76
C VAL A 1037 16.02 24.93 38.95
N SER A 1038 15.70 26.16 39.33
CA SER A 1038 16.68 27.21 39.63
C SER A 1038 16.28 27.97 40.90
N GLY A 1039 16.99 27.73 42.00
CA GLY A 1039 16.61 28.25 43.32
C GLY A 1039 15.23 27.73 43.75
N ASN A 1040 14.31 28.65 44.05
CA ASN A 1040 12.91 28.33 44.39
C ASN A 1040 11.98 28.31 43.17
N THR A 1041 12.49 28.55 41.97
CA THR A 1041 11.69 28.58 40.74
C THR A 1041 11.80 27.24 40.02
N VAL A 1042 10.65 26.63 39.72
CA VAL A 1042 10.54 25.47 38.84
C VAL A 1042 9.95 25.96 37.52
N SER A 1043 10.60 25.63 36.41
CA SER A 1043 10.17 25.99 35.05
C SER A 1043 10.07 24.74 34.19
N TRP A 1044 9.29 24.80 33.11
CA TRP A 1044 9.08 23.66 32.22
C TRP A 1044 8.87 24.06 30.77
N SER A 1045 9.14 23.11 29.88
CA SER A 1045 8.91 23.25 28.44
C SER A 1045 8.30 21.99 27.85
N ASP A 1046 7.25 22.16 27.05
CA ASP A 1046 6.70 21.12 26.19
C ASP A 1046 7.45 21.10 24.85
N ALA A 1047 8.08 19.97 24.52
CA ALA A 1047 8.82 19.79 23.27
C ALA A 1047 7.90 19.56 22.06
N THR A 1048 6.62 19.26 22.28
CA THR A 1048 5.64 19.00 21.21
C THR A 1048 4.97 20.26 20.70
N GLY A 1049 4.88 21.31 21.53
CA GLY A 1049 4.15 22.54 21.21
C GLY A 1049 2.62 22.39 21.28
N TYR A 1050 2.11 21.24 21.74
CA TYR A 1050 0.69 20.91 21.76
C TYR A 1050 0.01 21.12 23.10
N ALA A 1051 0.77 21.32 24.17
CA ALA A 1051 0.24 21.65 25.48
C ALA A 1051 -0.52 22.98 25.44
N GLN A 1052 -1.81 22.92 25.80
CA GLN A 1052 -2.68 24.09 25.87
C GLN A 1052 -2.65 24.74 27.26
N SER A 1053 -2.50 23.92 28.28
CA SER A 1053 -2.29 24.33 29.66
C SER A 1053 -1.45 23.27 30.40
N TYR A 1054 -1.14 23.54 31.67
CA TYR A 1054 -0.37 22.65 32.52
C TYR A 1054 -1.12 22.40 33.83
N LEU A 1055 -1.24 21.13 34.21
CA LEU A 1055 -1.62 20.73 35.55
C LEU A 1055 -0.38 20.76 36.45
N VAL A 1056 -0.35 21.70 37.38
CA VAL A 1056 0.75 21.94 38.29
C VAL A 1056 0.31 21.61 39.71
N ILE A 1057 1.00 20.65 40.33
CA ILE A 1057 0.76 20.23 41.71
C ILE A 1057 1.93 20.69 42.56
N VAL A 1058 1.70 21.62 43.49
CA VAL A 1058 2.70 22.10 44.45
C VAL A 1058 2.32 21.57 45.83
N ASP A 1059 3.15 20.70 46.40
CA ASP A 1059 2.95 20.16 47.76
C ASP A 1059 1.53 19.59 47.98
N GLY A 1060 1.04 18.85 46.97
CA GLY A 1060 -0.29 18.22 46.96
C GLY A 1060 -1.45 19.12 46.54
N VAL A 1061 -1.23 20.43 46.34
CA VAL A 1061 -2.26 21.37 45.87
C VAL A 1061 -2.17 21.52 44.36
N ALA A 1062 -3.21 21.10 43.65
CA ALA A 1062 -3.29 21.21 42.19
C ALA A 1062 -3.85 22.55 41.72
N SER A 1063 -3.30 23.04 40.62
CA SER A 1063 -3.77 24.20 39.87
C SER A 1063 -3.55 23.98 38.37
N ILE A 1064 -4.30 24.70 37.55
CA ILE A 1064 -4.11 24.73 36.10
C ILE A 1064 -3.54 26.10 35.74
N THR A 1065 -2.50 26.13 34.91
CA THR A 1065 -1.90 27.38 34.44
C THR A 1065 -1.43 27.28 33.00
N THR A 1066 -1.36 28.41 32.31
CA THR A 1066 -0.69 28.55 31.01
C THR A 1066 0.76 29.01 31.16
N ASP A 1067 1.17 29.40 32.38
CA ASP A 1067 2.54 29.77 32.68
C ASP A 1067 3.46 28.56 32.56
N THR A 1068 4.73 28.82 32.23
CA THR A 1068 5.76 27.79 32.10
C THR A 1068 6.73 27.79 33.27
N SER A 1069 6.38 28.46 34.38
CA SER A 1069 7.16 28.45 35.61
C SER A 1069 6.33 28.82 36.82
N ILE A 1070 6.79 28.40 37.99
CA ILE A 1070 6.23 28.75 39.29
C ILE A 1070 7.33 28.91 40.33
N ASN A 1071 7.17 29.86 41.25
CA ASN A 1071 7.98 29.91 42.46
C ASN A 1071 7.36 28.96 43.49
N SER A 1072 8.00 27.83 43.74
CA SER A 1072 7.48 26.79 44.64
C SER A 1072 7.83 27.02 46.10
N GLY A 1073 8.65 28.02 46.43
CA GLY A 1073 9.20 28.20 47.77
C GLY A 1073 10.04 27.01 48.25
N GLY A 1074 10.64 26.25 47.32
CA GLY A 1074 11.43 25.04 47.60
C GLY A 1074 10.60 23.76 47.77
N LYS A 1075 9.28 23.82 47.52
CA LYS A 1075 8.38 22.66 47.58
C LYS A 1075 8.48 21.81 46.30
N LEU A 1076 8.10 20.54 46.43
CA LEU A 1076 7.95 19.60 45.32
C LEU A 1076 6.87 20.09 44.34
N VAL A 1077 7.23 20.11 43.05
CA VAL A 1077 6.33 20.48 41.95
C VAL A 1077 6.23 19.33 40.96
N THR A 1078 5.00 18.89 40.67
CA THR A 1078 4.70 17.97 39.56
C THR A 1078 3.97 18.74 38.47
N VAL A 1079 4.34 18.51 37.21
CA VAL A 1079 3.76 19.17 36.03
C VAL A 1079 3.31 18.12 35.00
N GLN A 1080 2.13 18.31 34.43
CA GLN A 1080 1.64 17.56 33.26
C GLN A 1080 1.19 18.55 32.19
N CYS A 1081 1.50 18.26 30.93
CA CYS A 1081 0.87 18.93 29.79
C CYS A 1081 -0.62 18.58 29.74
N VAL A 1082 -1.47 19.50 29.31
CA VAL A 1082 -2.91 19.26 29.08
C VAL A 1082 -3.22 19.60 27.62
N SER A 1083 -3.83 18.66 26.91
CA SER A 1083 -4.19 18.83 25.49
C SER A 1083 -5.41 19.74 25.31
N ALA A 1084 -5.73 20.07 24.05
CA ALA A 1084 -6.92 20.83 23.69
C ALA A 1084 -8.24 20.13 24.00
N TYR A 1085 -8.22 18.83 24.30
CA TYR A 1085 -9.42 18.05 24.59
C TYR A 1085 -9.52 17.69 26.08
N GLY A 1086 -8.71 18.33 26.93
CA GLY A 1086 -8.70 18.09 28.37
C GLY A 1086 -8.01 16.79 28.78
N VAL A 1087 -7.15 16.22 27.92
CA VAL A 1087 -6.36 15.01 28.23
C VAL A 1087 -5.06 15.40 28.92
N SER A 1088 -4.80 14.83 30.10
CA SER A 1088 -3.53 14.97 30.78
C SER A 1088 -2.43 14.10 30.16
N GLY A 1089 -1.27 14.71 29.97
CA GLY A 1089 -0.04 14.06 29.55
C GLY A 1089 0.70 13.38 30.71
N GLU A 1090 1.85 12.82 30.41
CA GLU A 1090 2.73 12.20 31.41
C GLU A 1090 3.25 13.23 32.43
N LYS A 1091 3.55 12.75 33.65
CA LYS A 1091 3.99 13.57 34.79
C LYS A 1091 5.50 13.77 34.77
N ALA A 1092 5.95 15.01 34.97
CA ALA A 1092 7.32 15.35 35.33
C ALA A 1092 7.36 15.93 36.76
N SER A 1093 8.43 15.71 37.52
CA SER A 1093 8.54 16.17 38.91
C SER A 1093 9.86 16.92 39.17
N SER A 1094 9.87 17.88 40.10
CA SER A 1094 11.05 18.68 40.42
C SER A 1094 12.11 17.96 41.27
N ASP A 1095 11.75 16.87 41.95
CA ASP A 1095 12.67 15.97 42.69
C ASP A 1095 13.27 14.88 41.81
N ASN A 1096 12.63 14.61 40.68
CA ASN A 1096 13.06 13.70 39.66
C ASN A 1096 12.90 14.43 38.32
N PRO A 1097 13.73 15.46 38.04
CA PRO A 1097 13.66 16.21 36.81
C PRO A 1097 13.88 15.23 35.68
N SER A 1098 12.79 14.74 35.09
CA SER A 1098 12.79 13.86 33.94
C SER A 1098 13.26 14.70 32.77
N GLY A 1099 14.57 14.75 32.65
CA GLY A 1099 15.33 15.48 31.66
C GLY A 1099 16.78 15.24 32.04
N ILE A 1100 17.40 14.26 31.39
CA ILE A 1100 18.83 13.96 31.48
C ILE A 1100 19.60 15.28 31.60
N SER A 1101 20.14 15.57 32.78
CA SER A 1101 21.24 16.52 32.86
C SER A 1101 22.44 15.77 32.31
N VAL A 1102 22.92 16.17 31.14
CA VAL A 1102 24.28 15.87 30.74
C VAL A 1102 25.18 16.64 31.69
N SER A 1103 25.46 16.05 32.85
CA SER A 1103 26.58 16.44 33.70
C SER A 1103 27.85 16.06 32.95
N THR A 1104 28.48 17.02 32.28
CA THR A 1104 29.81 16.90 31.68
C THR A 1104 30.88 16.88 32.79
N THR A 1105 30.95 15.79 33.56
CA THR A 1105 32.12 15.51 34.40
C THR A 1105 33.16 14.72 33.59
N ASN A 1106 34.36 15.29 33.45
CA ASN A 1106 35.52 14.66 32.78
C ASN A 1106 36.24 13.63 33.67
N ALA A 1107 35.60 13.15 34.75
CA ALA A 1107 36.20 12.18 35.65
C ALA A 1107 36.22 10.77 35.02
N ALA A 1108 37.33 10.05 35.19
CA ALA A 1108 37.48 8.70 34.64
C ALA A 1108 36.52 7.71 35.31
N VAL A 1109 36.01 6.74 34.54
CA VAL A 1109 35.16 5.66 35.06
C VAL A 1109 36.00 4.69 35.90
N VAL A 1110 35.63 4.47 37.16
CA VAL A 1110 36.28 3.52 38.07
C VAL A 1110 35.51 2.20 38.21
N SER A 1111 34.20 2.18 37.94
CA SER A 1111 33.43 0.93 37.87
C SER A 1111 32.22 1.05 36.93
N ARG A 1112 31.80 -0.08 36.35
CA ARG A 1112 30.62 -0.18 35.48
C ARG A 1112 29.78 -1.39 35.87
N GLN A 1113 28.48 -1.18 35.99
CA GLN A 1113 27.47 -2.21 36.27
C GLN A 1113 26.38 -2.13 35.20
N TYR A 1114 25.77 -3.27 34.88
CA TYR A 1114 24.70 -3.36 33.89
C TYR A 1114 23.43 -3.85 34.58
N PHE A 1115 22.28 -3.32 34.18
CA PHE A 1115 20.98 -3.69 34.70
C PHE A 1115 20.00 -3.84 33.53
N THR A 1116 19.06 -4.77 33.64
CA THR A 1116 17.89 -4.86 32.77
C THR A 1116 16.86 -3.78 33.14
N PRO A 1117 15.83 -3.51 32.31
CA PRO A 1117 14.87 -2.42 32.54
C PRO A 1117 14.05 -2.57 33.83
N ASP A 1118 13.88 -3.81 34.30
CA ASP A 1118 13.26 -4.20 35.57
C ASP A 1118 14.19 -4.08 36.78
N GLY A 1119 15.43 -3.61 36.59
CA GLY A 1119 16.38 -3.31 37.66
C GLY A 1119 17.22 -4.50 38.13
N CYS A 1120 17.16 -5.65 37.46
CA CYS A 1120 18.01 -6.79 37.77
C CYS A 1120 19.45 -6.56 37.29
N GLN A 1121 20.44 -6.69 38.19
CA GLN A 1121 21.85 -6.52 37.82
C GLN A 1121 22.33 -7.71 36.97
N VAL A 1122 22.90 -7.42 35.81
CA VAL A 1122 23.46 -8.39 34.86
C VAL A 1122 24.96 -8.19 34.68
N GLN A 1123 25.68 -9.25 34.33
CA GLN A 1123 27.16 -9.19 34.19
C GLN A 1123 27.62 -8.52 32.89
N ARG A 1124 26.74 -8.39 31.90
CA ARG A 1124 26.97 -7.80 30.58
C ARG A 1124 25.65 -7.30 29.99
N LEU A 1125 25.73 -6.51 28.92
CA LEU A 1125 24.57 -6.07 28.16
C LEU A 1125 23.76 -7.26 27.63
N GLN A 1126 22.44 -7.18 27.77
CA GLN A 1126 21.44 -8.12 27.22
C GLN A 1126 20.89 -7.58 25.91
N HIS A 1127 20.34 -8.42 25.04
CA HIS A 1127 19.64 -7.94 23.85
C HIS A 1127 18.44 -7.06 24.26
N GLY A 1128 18.33 -5.85 23.70
CA GLY A 1128 17.30 -4.88 24.05
C GLY A 1128 17.76 -3.76 25.00
N LEU A 1129 16.83 -3.17 25.75
CA LEU A 1129 17.11 -2.02 26.61
C LEU A 1129 17.93 -2.43 27.84
N ASN A 1130 19.05 -1.76 28.06
CA ASN A 1130 19.93 -1.94 29.21
C ASN A 1130 20.13 -0.61 29.92
N ILE A 1131 20.38 -0.68 31.21
CA ILE A 1131 20.77 0.45 32.06
C ILE A 1131 22.21 0.20 32.50
N ILE A 1132 23.14 1.04 32.04
CA ILE A 1132 24.53 1.04 32.50
C ILE A 1132 24.65 2.02 33.65
N ARG A 1133 25.23 1.61 34.77
CA ARG A 1133 25.59 2.48 35.89
C ARG A 1133 27.10 2.52 36.03
N GLU A 1134 27.70 3.69 35.87
CA GLU A 1134 29.13 3.93 35.98
C GLU A 1134 29.43 4.76 37.22
N THR A 1135 30.39 4.33 38.05
CA THR A 1135 30.95 5.17 39.12
C THR A 1135 32.19 5.85 38.59
N LEU A 1136 32.32 7.16 38.76
CA LEU A 1136 33.48 7.95 38.34
C LEU A 1136 34.46 8.14 39.52
N ALA A 1137 35.71 8.51 39.20
CA ALA A 1137 36.79 8.64 40.17
C ALA A 1137 36.55 9.70 41.27
N ASP A 1138 35.65 10.65 41.03
CA ASP A 1138 35.22 11.68 42.00
C ASP A 1138 34.04 11.21 42.89
N GLY A 1139 33.60 9.95 42.73
CA GLY A 1139 32.48 9.37 43.46
C GLY A 1139 31.11 9.62 42.83
N THR A 1140 31.02 10.38 41.73
CA THR A 1140 29.75 10.59 41.02
C THR A 1140 29.32 9.35 40.25
N ILE A 1141 28.01 9.22 40.01
CA ILE A 1141 27.43 8.06 39.32
C ILE A 1141 26.73 8.52 38.04
N ARG A 1142 27.17 8.01 36.90
CA ARG A 1142 26.58 8.23 35.58
C ARG A 1142 25.74 7.03 35.17
N THR A 1143 24.46 7.24 34.89
CA THR A 1143 23.57 6.16 34.42
C THR A 1143 23.16 6.41 32.96
N THR A 1144 23.32 5.41 32.11
CA THR A 1144 23.03 5.51 30.67
C THR A 1144 22.12 4.38 30.25
N LYS A 1145 21.00 4.70 29.58
CA LYS A 1145 20.19 3.69 28.92
C LYS A 1145 20.79 3.43 27.55
N ILE A 1146 21.11 2.18 27.24
CA ILE A 1146 21.56 1.79 25.91
C ILE A 1146 20.73 0.64 25.39
N MET A 1147 20.36 0.72 24.12
CA MET A 1147 19.87 -0.43 23.38
C MET A 1147 21.08 -1.21 22.92
N ALA A 1148 21.30 -2.40 23.48
CA ALA A 1148 22.33 -3.30 23.01
C ALA A 1148 21.72 -4.21 21.94
N LYS A 1149 22.28 -4.09 20.73
CA LYS A 1149 21.94 -4.93 19.57
C LYS A 1149 22.54 -6.31 19.71
#